data_AF-A0A8K0U3Y5-F1
#
_entry.id   AF-A0A8K0U3Y5-F1
#
_cell.length_a   1.000
_cell.length_b   1.000
_cell.length_c   1.000
_cell.angle_alpha   90.00
_cell.angle_beta   90.00
_cell.angle_gamma   90.00
#
_symmetry.space_group_name_H-M   'P 1'
#
loop_
_entity.id
_entity.type
_entity.pdbx_description
1 polymer ?
#
loop_
_entity_poly.entity_id
_entity_poly.type
_entity_poly.pdbx_seq_one_letter_code
_entity_poly.pdbx_strand_id
1 'polypeptide(L)'
;MAPVATSPAANVIANLKASVNAGQTSDLPSTLLDVLSQAAERYPSHELGFITSSAHDSSIQTKTFSSFNQQVRNLARALVELGKPAGSIIVVYLTEHEDNMAAVWACLVAGYVPCLQPALSAQQAHKEGHVAHIKNLFGSAIWLTNETGAEQVGSISGLEIHLFSELKAAAEGYTVSADWVAHAAQPDDEAILFLTSGSTGFSKAVVHTHRTILAAAAAKGESYGLTSESKILNWVGFDHVAGSLEMHITPLVFGASQLHVHASAILSDPLLFLRLLDDKSINVAFAPNFLLSKLTRDLEKRTELAGSFDLSSVTRINSGGEAVVSKTAQAFVSTFKRLSRDPSKVNFAVSPGFGMTETCAGCIYNPADLSTEQPKHEFLELGTPISGCEMRIVDPEDGVTVRPDGESGELQVRGPMVFVRYYNNPEATSSSFVEGGWYRTGDVGIVEGGVMRLSGRIKDTVIVHGVSYGIPELETHLQTIEGVTHSFLAAAPYRAPGQETEGFVVFYSPSFDLNGEDAATKLFATHRALRDISVKMITLPPQIIIPIPVENMEKTTLGKLSRSRLISQFKQGELAKYIAKAEELLSEARGASFVAPSTDIEKTLASIYAGIFNLEVADVSAADNFFELGGTSIDVIRLKREGEAAFDLPEIPTIQILKHPVLSSLANYVVSLKNKSANAEEYDPIVPLQLTGNKTPIFMVHPGVGEVLIFVNLAKYFQNERPFYALRARGFEPGHPFFTSMDEMVSCYAAAVKRTQPTGPYAIAGYSYGGVVAFEVAKRLEAMGDEVKFTGLINIPPHIADRMHEIDWTGGMLNLSYFLGLVTKQDANDLAPSLRPLTRKEQLEVVWKLSPPERLVELQLTPEKLDHWVDIAGSLIECGKEYNPSGSVSVVDVFYAIPLRGSKADWLNKQLKPWQEFSRGEPSYTDVPGQHYTLMDFDHVPGFQKIFRSRLEARGL
;
A
#
# COMPACT_ATOMS: atom_id res chain seq x y z
N MET A 1 17.24 11.26 -32.26
CA MET A 1 18.53 10.69 -32.71
C MET A 1 18.29 9.24 -33.11
N ALA A 2 19.05 8.73 -34.08
CA ALA A 2 18.73 7.60 -34.96
C ALA A 2 18.10 6.34 -34.31
N PRO A 3 17.14 5.67 -34.98
CA PRO A 3 16.56 4.42 -34.50
C PRO A 3 17.61 3.31 -34.60
N VAL A 4 17.91 2.67 -33.47
CA VAL A 4 18.81 1.51 -33.40
C VAL A 4 18.11 0.33 -34.09
N ALA A 5 18.82 -0.29 -35.03
CA ALA A 5 18.32 -1.31 -35.93
C ALA A 5 17.81 -2.56 -35.20
N THR A 6 16.60 -2.99 -35.57
CA THR A 6 15.96 -4.27 -35.25
C THR A 6 16.70 -5.45 -35.88
N SER A 7 16.89 -6.54 -35.14
CA SER A 7 17.16 -7.87 -35.70
C SER A 7 15.94 -8.78 -35.45
N PRO A 8 15.43 -9.51 -36.46
CA PRO A 8 14.26 -10.37 -36.30
C PRO A 8 14.61 -11.64 -35.51
N ALA A 9 13.61 -12.23 -34.86
CA ALA A 9 13.62 -13.37 -33.93
C ALA A 9 14.43 -14.64 -34.33
N ALA A 10 15.05 -14.68 -35.52
CA ALA A 10 15.96 -15.73 -35.96
C ALA A 10 17.29 -15.80 -35.17
N ASN A 11 17.66 -14.75 -34.42
CA ASN A 11 18.97 -14.64 -33.78
C ASN A 11 19.06 -15.16 -32.33
N VAL A 12 17.94 -15.42 -31.63
CA VAL A 12 18.00 -15.99 -30.26
C VAL A 12 18.43 -17.47 -30.29
N ILE A 13 17.93 -18.23 -31.27
CA ILE A 13 18.39 -19.60 -31.57
C ILE A 13 19.86 -19.59 -32.05
N ALA A 14 20.34 -18.48 -32.62
CA ALA A 14 21.73 -18.34 -33.06
C ALA A 14 22.71 -18.06 -31.91
N ASN A 15 22.28 -17.51 -30.77
CA ASN A 15 23.17 -17.26 -29.63
C ASN A 15 23.44 -18.52 -28.79
N LEU A 16 22.56 -19.52 -28.85
CA LEU A 16 22.88 -20.90 -28.45
C LEU A 16 24.07 -21.50 -29.26
N LYS A 17 24.43 -20.92 -30.42
CA LYS A 17 25.60 -21.36 -31.22
C LYS A 17 26.95 -20.92 -30.64
N ALA A 18 26.99 -19.94 -29.73
CA ALA A 18 28.26 -19.41 -29.23
C ALA A 18 28.78 -20.13 -27.99
N SER A 19 27.92 -20.83 -27.25
CA SER A 19 28.28 -21.59 -26.04
C SER A 19 28.53 -23.08 -26.27
N VAL A 20 28.26 -23.59 -27.49
CA VAL A 20 28.50 -24.99 -27.88
C VAL A 20 29.57 -25.02 -28.96
N ASN A 21 30.77 -25.46 -28.58
CA ASN A 21 31.89 -25.66 -29.50
C ASN A 21 31.51 -26.52 -30.71
N ALA A 22 32.09 -26.16 -31.85
CA ALA A 22 31.82 -26.66 -33.19
C ALA A 22 31.67 -28.18 -33.32
N GLY A 23 30.52 -28.65 -33.83
CA GLY A 23 30.36 -30.05 -34.26
C GLY A 23 28.96 -30.55 -34.65
N GLN A 24 27.85 -29.96 -34.18
CA GLN A 24 26.50 -30.52 -34.43
C GLN A 24 25.45 -29.40 -34.55
N THR A 25 25.09 -29.02 -35.76
CA THR A 25 24.08 -27.96 -36.03
C THR A 25 22.67 -28.50 -36.29
N SER A 26 22.33 -29.72 -35.82
CA SER A 26 21.00 -30.35 -36.00
C SER A 26 20.14 -30.47 -34.73
N ASP A 27 20.57 -29.94 -33.58
CA ASP A 27 20.30 -30.59 -32.29
C ASP A 27 19.49 -29.77 -31.26
N LEU A 28 18.78 -28.71 -31.67
CA LEU A 28 17.91 -27.93 -30.76
C LEU A 28 16.48 -28.46 -30.76
N PRO A 29 15.80 -28.57 -29.59
CA PRO A 29 14.44 -29.06 -29.52
C PRO A 29 13.47 -28.10 -30.22
N SER A 30 12.59 -28.64 -31.04
CA SER A 30 11.54 -27.91 -31.76
C SER A 30 10.18 -28.01 -31.07
N THR A 31 9.99 -29.06 -30.27
CA THR A 31 8.81 -29.31 -29.44
C THR A 31 9.23 -29.70 -28.02
N LEU A 32 8.27 -29.75 -27.09
CA LEU A 32 8.53 -30.24 -25.74
C LEU A 32 8.89 -31.74 -25.74
N LEU A 33 8.33 -32.52 -26.67
CA LEU A 33 8.62 -33.96 -26.79
C LEU A 33 10.11 -34.18 -27.11
N ASP A 34 10.70 -33.28 -27.92
CA ASP A 34 12.14 -33.29 -28.19
C ASP A 34 12.94 -33.03 -26.92
N VAL A 35 12.49 -32.13 -26.03
CA VAL A 35 13.19 -31.80 -24.77
C VAL A 35 13.34 -33.03 -23.88
N LEU A 36 12.23 -33.74 -23.62
CA LEU A 36 12.26 -34.91 -22.75
C LEU A 36 13.11 -36.05 -23.36
N SER A 37 12.96 -36.27 -24.66
CA SER A 37 13.73 -37.29 -25.39
C SER A 37 15.22 -36.98 -25.40
N GLN A 38 15.61 -35.74 -25.75
CA GLN A 38 17.01 -35.31 -25.77
C GLN A 38 17.64 -35.32 -24.37
N ALA A 39 16.90 -34.93 -23.33
CA ALA A 39 17.40 -35.02 -21.95
C ALA A 39 17.68 -36.48 -21.55
N ALA A 40 16.77 -37.40 -21.89
CA ALA A 40 16.94 -38.82 -21.62
C ALA A 40 18.07 -39.47 -22.44
N GLU A 41 18.32 -39.01 -23.66
CA GLU A 41 19.39 -39.51 -24.53
C GLU A 41 20.76 -38.96 -24.17
N ARG A 42 20.87 -37.65 -23.91
CA ARG A 42 22.15 -36.97 -23.64
C ARG A 42 22.58 -37.09 -22.18
N TYR A 43 21.63 -37.11 -21.25
CA TYR A 43 21.88 -37.10 -19.80
C TYR A 43 21.09 -38.23 -19.09
N PRO A 44 21.21 -39.49 -19.52
CA PRO A 44 20.34 -40.59 -19.07
C PRO A 44 20.39 -40.86 -17.56
N SER A 45 21.49 -40.47 -16.90
CA SER A 45 21.72 -40.66 -15.47
C SER A 45 21.43 -39.43 -14.60
N HIS A 46 21.10 -38.28 -15.20
CA HIS A 46 20.72 -37.10 -14.42
C HIS A 46 19.35 -37.31 -13.76
N GLU A 47 19.13 -36.64 -12.63
CA GLU A 47 18.11 -37.04 -11.68
C GLU A 47 16.97 -36.02 -11.54
N LEU A 48 15.76 -36.54 -11.39
CA LEU A 48 14.59 -35.87 -10.83
C LEU A 48 14.33 -36.49 -9.45
N GLY A 49 14.54 -35.70 -8.40
CA GLY A 49 14.23 -36.05 -7.02
C GLY A 49 12.89 -35.48 -6.56
N PHE A 50 12.16 -36.22 -5.73
CA PHE A 50 10.85 -35.85 -5.22
C PHE A 50 10.77 -36.06 -3.71
N ILE A 51 10.25 -35.05 -3.01
CA ILE A 51 9.82 -35.17 -1.60
C ILE A 51 8.31 -34.87 -1.56
N THR A 52 7.54 -35.83 -1.05
CA THR A 52 6.07 -35.80 -1.09
C THR A 52 5.47 -34.92 0.00
N SER A 53 4.15 -34.74 -0.02
CA SER A 53 3.41 -33.98 1.00
C SER A 53 3.40 -34.57 2.42
N SER A 54 3.87 -35.81 2.60
CA SER A 54 3.91 -36.49 3.90
C SER A 54 4.85 -35.78 4.88
N ALA A 55 4.28 -35.08 5.86
CA ALA A 55 5.02 -34.30 6.87
C ALA A 55 6.00 -35.14 7.73
N HIS A 56 5.93 -36.47 7.66
CA HIS A 56 6.77 -37.40 8.41
C HIS A 56 7.76 -38.19 7.54
N ASP A 57 7.64 -38.09 6.21
CA ASP A 57 8.53 -38.77 5.27
C ASP A 57 9.27 -37.75 4.39
N SER A 58 10.48 -37.40 4.81
CA SER A 58 11.39 -36.55 4.02
C SER A 58 12.35 -37.36 3.15
N SER A 59 12.02 -38.64 2.86
CA SER A 59 12.82 -39.43 1.94
C SER A 59 12.73 -38.84 0.53
N ILE A 60 13.87 -38.88 -0.18
CA ILE A 60 13.96 -38.42 -1.55
C ILE A 60 13.74 -39.63 -2.46
N GLN A 61 12.64 -39.60 -3.21
CA GLN A 61 12.40 -40.55 -4.28
C GLN A 61 13.04 -40.03 -5.55
N THR A 62 13.90 -40.83 -6.18
CA THR A 62 14.68 -40.40 -7.34
C THR A 62 14.35 -41.21 -8.57
N LYS A 63 14.23 -40.53 -9.71
CA LYS A 63 14.23 -41.14 -11.04
C LYS A 63 15.32 -40.51 -11.89
N THR A 64 15.92 -41.31 -12.76
CA THR A 64 16.80 -40.76 -13.78
C THR A 64 15.96 -40.24 -14.95
N PHE A 65 16.50 -39.35 -15.77
CA PHE A 65 15.80 -38.89 -16.98
C PHE A 65 15.39 -40.04 -17.89
N SER A 66 16.24 -41.08 -18.01
CA SER A 66 15.94 -42.27 -18.78
C SER A 66 14.73 -43.05 -18.22
N SER A 67 14.71 -43.31 -16.90
CA SER A 67 13.61 -44.06 -16.29
C SER A 67 12.30 -43.26 -16.24
N PHE A 68 12.39 -41.95 -16.03
CA PHE A 68 11.24 -41.05 -16.09
C PHE A 68 10.66 -40.97 -17.52
N ASN A 69 11.50 -40.83 -18.55
CA ASN A 69 11.03 -40.83 -19.94
C ASN A 69 10.37 -42.18 -20.32
N GLN A 70 10.90 -43.31 -19.83
CA GLN A 70 10.24 -44.62 -20.02
C GLN A 70 8.87 -44.68 -19.35
N GLN A 71 8.75 -44.19 -18.11
CA GLN A 71 7.48 -44.10 -17.39
C GLN A 71 6.46 -43.22 -18.15
N VAL A 72 6.89 -42.06 -18.64
CA VAL A 72 6.06 -41.15 -19.43
C VAL A 72 5.55 -41.83 -20.70
N ARG A 73 6.41 -42.53 -21.45
CA ARG A 73 6.00 -43.23 -22.69
C ARG A 73 4.99 -44.34 -22.40
N ASN A 74 5.17 -45.09 -21.32
CA ASN A 74 4.23 -46.12 -20.89
C ASN A 74 2.86 -45.53 -20.48
N LEU A 75 2.86 -44.43 -19.71
CA LEU A 75 1.65 -43.70 -19.34
C LEU A 75 0.95 -43.11 -20.58
N ALA A 76 1.71 -42.55 -21.52
CA ALA A 76 1.17 -42.02 -22.76
C ALA A 76 0.48 -43.13 -23.58
N ARG A 77 1.05 -44.33 -23.63
CA ARG A 77 0.41 -45.47 -24.29
C ARG A 77 -0.92 -45.85 -23.61
N ALA A 78 -0.96 -45.88 -22.28
CA ALA A 78 -2.20 -46.12 -21.55
C ALA A 78 -3.25 -45.01 -21.79
N LEU A 79 -2.82 -43.74 -21.87
CA LEU A 79 -3.72 -42.61 -22.19
C LEU A 79 -4.32 -42.72 -23.59
N VAL A 80 -3.57 -43.19 -24.59
CA VAL A 80 -4.09 -43.37 -25.97
C VAL A 80 -5.25 -44.37 -26.01
N GLU A 81 -5.31 -45.35 -25.11
CA GLU A 81 -6.41 -46.33 -25.03
C GLU A 81 -7.75 -45.68 -24.61
N LEU A 82 -7.73 -44.44 -24.09
CA LEU A 82 -8.95 -43.67 -23.83
C LEU A 82 -9.70 -43.27 -25.13
N GLY A 83 -9.06 -43.43 -26.29
CA GLY A 83 -9.71 -43.30 -27.60
C GLY A 83 -10.14 -41.87 -27.97
N LYS A 84 -9.61 -40.85 -27.28
CA LYS A 84 -9.89 -39.44 -27.61
C LYS A 84 -9.00 -38.96 -28.75
N PRO A 85 -9.48 -38.02 -29.60
CA PRO A 85 -8.68 -37.45 -30.67
C PRO A 85 -7.53 -36.60 -30.13
N ALA A 86 -6.44 -36.50 -30.89
CA ALA A 86 -5.35 -35.56 -30.61
C ALA A 86 -5.88 -34.12 -30.50
N GLY A 87 -5.29 -33.33 -29.62
CA GLY A 87 -5.77 -31.98 -29.27
C GLY A 87 -6.86 -31.97 -28.19
N SER A 88 -7.36 -33.12 -27.74
CA SER A 88 -8.32 -33.18 -26.62
C SER A 88 -7.69 -32.63 -25.34
N ILE A 89 -8.48 -31.87 -24.58
CA ILE A 89 -8.05 -31.29 -23.31
C ILE A 89 -8.19 -32.33 -22.20
N ILE A 90 -7.12 -32.50 -21.43
CA ILE A 90 -7.13 -33.26 -20.18
C ILE A 90 -6.90 -32.28 -19.04
N VAL A 91 -7.89 -32.12 -18.17
CA VAL A 91 -7.77 -31.39 -16.92
C VAL A 91 -6.98 -32.26 -15.93
N VAL A 92 -5.76 -31.86 -15.64
CA VAL A 92 -4.88 -32.57 -14.69
C VAL A 92 -5.08 -31.96 -13.31
N TYR A 93 -5.67 -32.74 -12.40
CA TYR A 93 -5.94 -32.33 -11.03
C TYR A 93 -5.26 -33.29 -10.03
N LEU A 94 -3.95 -33.08 -9.84
CA LEU A 94 -3.08 -33.88 -8.98
C LEU A 94 -2.33 -32.95 -8.01
N THR A 95 -1.86 -33.47 -6.88
CA THR A 95 -1.21 -32.66 -5.84
C THR A 95 0.31 -32.90 -5.74
N GLU A 96 0.75 -34.13 -5.99
CA GLU A 96 2.18 -34.49 -5.92
C GLU A 96 2.93 -34.02 -7.18
N HIS A 97 4.19 -33.58 -7.01
CA HIS A 97 5.01 -33.09 -8.13
C HIS A 97 5.27 -34.17 -9.18
N GLU A 98 5.64 -35.37 -8.75
CA GLU A 98 5.94 -36.49 -9.66
C GLU A 98 4.72 -36.85 -10.50
N ASP A 99 3.57 -37.05 -9.85
CA ASP A 99 2.34 -37.46 -10.52
C ASP A 99 1.85 -36.40 -11.52
N ASN A 100 1.86 -35.10 -11.13
CA ASN A 100 1.55 -34.00 -12.05
C ASN A 100 2.47 -33.98 -13.26
N MET A 101 3.78 -34.05 -13.01
CA MET A 101 4.81 -33.98 -14.04
C MET A 101 4.68 -35.14 -15.02
N ALA A 102 4.54 -36.37 -14.50
CA ALA A 102 4.34 -37.57 -15.31
C ALA A 102 3.05 -37.50 -16.14
N ALA A 103 1.94 -37.03 -15.55
CA ALA A 103 0.67 -36.86 -16.25
C ALA A 103 0.75 -35.84 -17.38
N VAL A 104 1.36 -34.67 -17.15
CA VAL A 104 1.53 -33.61 -18.16
C VAL A 104 2.37 -34.10 -19.33
N TRP A 105 3.53 -34.72 -19.06
CA TRP A 105 4.38 -35.27 -20.10
C TRP A 105 3.70 -36.39 -20.87
N ALA A 106 2.97 -37.27 -20.18
CA ALA A 106 2.23 -38.35 -20.82
C ALA A 106 1.12 -37.83 -21.73
N CYS A 107 0.41 -36.76 -21.33
CA CYS A 107 -0.57 -36.09 -22.18
C CYS A 107 0.09 -35.56 -23.45
N LEU A 108 1.22 -34.84 -23.32
CA LEU A 108 1.95 -34.28 -24.47
C LEU A 108 2.40 -35.37 -25.45
N VAL A 109 2.98 -36.47 -24.95
CA VAL A 109 3.43 -37.60 -25.79
C VAL A 109 2.24 -38.32 -26.45
N ALA A 110 1.10 -38.43 -25.76
CA ALA A 110 -0.14 -39.00 -26.31
C ALA A 110 -0.85 -38.09 -27.33
N GLY A 111 -0.43 -36.81 -27.47
CA GLY A 111 -1.07 -35.83 -28.34
C GLY A 111 -2.26 -35.11 -27.72
N TYR A 112 -2.38 -35.11 -26.39
CA TYR A 112 -3.39 -34.37 -25.64
C TYR A 112 -2.84 -33.06 -25.09
N VAL A 113 -3.73 -32.10 -24.83
CA VAL A 113 -3.36 -30.78 -24.29
C VAL A 113 -3.70 -30.73 -22.80
N PRO A 114 -2.71 -30.85 -21.90
CA PRO A 114 -2.96 -30.77 -20.47
C PRO A 114 -3.37 -29.34 -20.06
N CYS A 115 -4.44 -29.24 -19.28
CA CYS A 115 -4.79 -28.06 -18.53
C CYS A 115 -4.58 -28.31 -17.03
N LEU A 116 -3.67 -27.54 -16.42
CA LEU A 116 -3.36 -27.70 -15.01
C LEU A 116 -4.44 -27.03 -14.15
N GLN A 117 -5.06 -27.82 -13.26
CA GLN A 117 -6.08 -27.38 -12.32
C GLN A 117 -5.43 -27.16 -10.93
N PRO A 118 -5.38 -25.93 -10.42
CA PRO A 118 -4.94 -25.65 -9.06
C PRO A 118 -5.87 -26.27 -8.01
N ALA A 119 -5.43 -26.27 -6.74
CA ALA A 119 -6.25 -26.71 -5.62
C ALA A 119 -7.63 -26.03 -5.61
N LEU A 120 -8.69 -26.82 -5.47
CA LEU A 120 -10.06 -26.34 -5.38
C LEU A 120 -10.33 -25.73 -3.99
N SER A 121 -11.27 -24.78 -3.94
CA SER A 121 -11.71 -24.17 -2.68
C SER A 121 -12.36 -25.21 -1.76
N ALA A 122 -12.16 -25.03 -0.45
CA ALA A 122 -12.85 -25.85 0.55
C ALA A 122 -14.36 -25.53 0.62
N GLN A 123 -14.78 -24.36 0.12
CA GLN A 123 -16.18 -23.97 0.09
C GLN A 123 -16.91 -24.66 -1.06
N GLN A 124 -17.91 -25.46 -0.72
CA GLN A 124 -18.62 -26.31 -1.68
C GLN A 124 -19.20 -25.53 -2.87
N ALA A 125 -19.91 -24.43 -2.63
CA ALA A 125 -20.53 -23.63 -3.70
C ALA A 125 -19.51 -23.02 -4.67
N HIS A 126 -18.37 -22.55 -4.16
CA HIS A 126 -17.31 -21.98 -4.98
C HIS A 126 -16.61 -23.06 -5.80
N LYS A 127 -16.30 -24.20 -5.18
CA LYS A 127 -15.77 -25.38 -5.87
C LYS A 127 -16.68 -25.83 -7.00
N GLU A 128 -17.99 -25.97 -6.72
CA GLU A 128 -18.99 -26.36 -7.73
C GLU A 128 -19.09 -25.34 -8.86
N GLY A 129 -19.12 -24.04 -8.53
CA GLY A 129 -19.11 -22.96 -9.51
C GLY A 129 -17.86 -22.96 -10.40
N HIS A 130 -16.68 -23.15 -9.81
CA HIS A 130 -15.41 -23.22 -10.54
C HIS A 130 -15.38 -24.43 -11.47
N VAL A 131 -15.69 -25.62 -10.98
CA VAL A 131 -15.66 -26.83 -11.81
C VAL A 131 -16.75 -26.79 -12.88
N ALA A 132 -17.93 -26.25 -12.60
CA ALA A 132 -18.97 -26.01 -13.61
C ALA A 132 -18.49 -25.02 -14.69
N HIS A 133 -17.76 -23.96 -14.29
CA HIS A 133 -17.12 -23.03 -15.22
C HIS A 133 -16.10 -23.75 -16.11
N ILE A 134 -15.20 -24.57 -15.55
CA ILE A 134 -14.24 -25.36 -16.32
C ILE A 134 -14.92 -26.33 -17.29
N LYS A 135 -15.99 -27.00 -16.84
CA LYS A 135 -16.83 -27.85 -17.68
C LYS A 135 -17.43 -27.07 -18.85
N ASN A 136 -17.93 -25.86 -18.61
CA ASN A 136 -18.47 -25.02 -19.68
C ASN A 136 -17.37 -24.51 -20.63
N LEU A 137 -16.19 -24.20 -20.10
CA LEU A 137 -15.06 -23.67 -20.87
C LEU A 137 -14.50 -24.70 -21.85
N PHE A 138 -14.35 -25.95 -21.40
CA PHE A 138 -13.73 -27.03 -22.19
C PHE A 138 -14.71 -28.08 -22.73
N GLY A 139 -15.98 -28.04 -22.33
CA GLY A 139 -16.99 -29.02 -22.73
C GLY A 139 -16.75 -30.39 -22.08
N SER A 140 -16.59 -31.43 -22.90
CA SER A 140 -16.41 -32.82 -22.47
C SER A 140 -14.94 -33.18 -22.19
N ALA A 141 -14.23 -32.33 -21.45
CA ALA A 141 -12.84 -32.60 -21.08
C ALA A 141 -12.74 -33.77 -20.09
N ILE A 142 -11.69 -34.57 -20.23
CA ILE A 142 -11.35 -35.61 -19.24
C ILE A 142 -10.72 -34.95 -18.02
N TRP A 143 -11.12 -35.40 -16.84
CA TRP A 143 -10.47 -35.08 -15.57
C TRP A 143 -9.58 -36.25 -15.15
N LEU A 144 -8.27 -36.02 -15.12
CA LEU A 144 -7.29 -36.97 -14.61
C LEU A 144 -6.88 -36.55 -13.19
N THR A 145 -7.22 -37.37 -12.21
CA THR A 145 -7.07 -37.00 -10.79
C THR A 145 -6.69 -38.18 -9.91
N ASN A 146 -6.37 -37.94 -8.64
CA ASN A 146 -6.24 -38.98 -7.64
C ASN A 146 -7.59 -39.26 -6.97
N GLU A 147 -7.65 -40.23 -6.07
CA GLU A 147 -8.87 -40.64 -5.38
C GLU A 147 -9.51 -39.47 -4.63
N THR A 148 -8.72 -38.71 -3.86
CA THR A 148 -9.19 -37.52 -3.13
C THR A 148 -9.77 -36.46 -4.06
N GLY A 149 -9.12 -36.20 -5.19
CA GLY A 149 -9.61 -35.21 -6.16
C GLY A 149 -10.89 -35.68 -6.86
N ALA A 150 -11.01 -36.98 -7.16
CA ALA A 150 -12.24 -37.58 -7.69
C ALA A 150 -13.42 -37.42 -6.72
N GLU A 151 -13.19 -37.61 -5.41
CA GLU A 151 -14.21 -37.34 -4.39
C GLU A 151 -14.62 -35.86 -4.37
N GLN A 152 -13.66 -34.94 -4.51
CA GLN A 152 -13.95 -33.51 -4.46
C GLN A 152 -14.81 -33.00 -5.61
N VAL A 153 -14.64 -33.57 -6.82
CA VAL A 153 -15.38 -33.19 -8.03
C VAL A 153 -16.56 -34.12 -8.33
N GLY A 154 -16.66 -35.27 -7.67
CA GLY A 154 -17.66 -36.31 -7.94
C GLY A 154 -19.10 -35.90 -7.68
N SER A 155 -19.35 -34.81 -6.93
CA SER A 155 -20.69 -34.25 -6.75
C SER A 155 -21.25 -33.57 -8.01
N ILE A 156 -20.42 -33.38 -9.05
CA ILE A 156 -20.76 -32.63 -10.26
C ILE A 156 -21.09 -33.59 -11.40
N SER A 157 -22.36 -33.60 -11.80
CA SER A 157 -22.86 -34.50 -12.84
C SER A 157 -22.18 -34.30 -14.20
N GLY A 158 -21.88 -35.40 -14.89
CA GLY A 158 -21.41 -35.39 -16.28
C GLY A 158 -19.95 -34.99 -16.48
N LEU A 159 -19.10 -35.15 -15.47
CA LEU A 159 -17.65 -35.15 -15.64
C LEU A 159 -17.16 -36.55 -16.02
N GLU A 160 -16.23 -36.64 -16.96
CA GLU A 160 -15.52 -37.87 -17.28
C GLU A 160 -14.24 -37.92 -16.45
N ILE A 161 -14.26 -38.69 -15.36
CA ILE A 161 -13.17 -38.77 -14.37
C ILE A 161 -12.40 -40.07 -14.56
N HIS A 162 -11.08 -39.99 -14.61
CA HIS A 162 -10.15 -41.11 -14.63
C HIS A 162 -9.15 -40.99 -13.48
N LEU A 163 -8.88 -42.09 -12.80
CA LEU A 163 -7.92 -42.11 -11.70
C LEU A 163 -6.50 -42.31 -12.24
N PHE A 164 -5.56 -41.49 -11.74
CA PHE A 164 -4.16 -41.59 -12.12
C PHE A 164 -3.49 -42.88 -11.61
N SER A 165 -3.98 -43.43 -10.50
CA SER A 165 -3.55 -44.73 -9.97
C SER A 165 -3.90 -45.89 -10.92
N GLU A 166 -5.10 -45.89 -11.49
CA GLU A 166 -5.54 -46.87 -12.49
C GLU A 166 -4.72 -46.74 -13.78
N LEU A 167 -4.45 -45.51 -14.21
CA LEU A 167 -3.59 -45.24 -15.36
C LEU A 167 -2.15 -45.73 -15.14
N LYS A 168 -1.59 -45.52 -13.94
CA LYS A 168 -0.28 -46.04 -13.54
C LYS A 168 -0.25 -47.56 -13.59
N ALA A 169 -1.27 -48.23 -13.05
CA ALA A 169 -1.37 -49.70 -13.09
C ALA A 169 -1.48 -50.23 -14.53
N ALA A 170 -2.25 -49.58 -15.39
CA ALA A 170 -2.32 -49.93 -16.81
C ALA A 170 -0.96 -49.74 -17.51
N ALA A 171 -0.22 -48.68 -17.17
CA ALA A 171 1.09 -48.38 -17.73
C ALA A 171 2.16 -49.44 -17.41
N GLU A 172 2.05 -50.17 -16.30
CA GLU A 172 2.96 -51.27 -15.94
C GLU A 172 2.91 -52.44 -16.95
N GLY A 173 1.79 -52.60 -17.67
CA GLY A 173 1.64 -53.61 -18.71
C GLY A 173 2.36 -53.28 -20.01
N TYR A 174 2.94 -52.08 -20.15
CA TYR A 174 3.61 -51.64 -21.37
C TYR A 174 5.11 -51.45 -21.16
N THR A 175 5.87 -51.73 -22.22
CA THR A 175 7.26 -51.31 -22.38
C THR A 175 7.40 -50.65 -23.73
N VAL A 176 7.10 -49.36 -23.76
CA VAL A 176 7.04 -48.59 -25.01
C VAL A 176 8.45 -48.27 -25.49
N SER A 177 8.72 -48.44 -26.79
CA SER A 177 10.02 -48.14 -27.39
C SER A 177 10.25 -46.63 -27.57
N ALA A 178 11.50 -46.19 -27.71
CA ALA A 178 11.85 -44.77 -27.80
C ALA A 178 11.45 -44.14 -29.13
N ASP A 179 11.35 -44.95 -30.19
CA ASP A 179 10.88 -44.59 -31.53
C ASP A 179 9.34 -44.60 -31.66
N TRP A 180 8.62 -44.93 -30.58
CA TRP A 180 7.16 -44.89 -30.61
C TRP A 180 6.65 -43.45 -30.58
N VAL A 181 5.86 -43.10 -31.60
CA VAL A 181 5.25 -41.79 -31.75
C VAL A 181 3.72 -41.97 -31.78
N ALA A 182 3.04 -41.54 -30.73
CA ALA A 182 1.57 -41.43 -30.75
C ALA A 182 1.11 -40.22 -31.55
N HIS A 183 1.81 -39.09 -31.41
CA HIS A 183 1.48 -37.85 -32.09
C HIS A 183 2.76 -37.07 -32.45
N ALA A 184 2.83 -36.56 -33.68
CA ALA A 184 3.94 -35.75 -34.18
C ALA A 184 3.61 -34.26 -34.04
N ALA A 185 3.82 -33.70 -32.85
CA ALA A 185 3.54 -32.30 -32.54
C ALA A 185 4.34 -31.33 -33.43
N GLN A 186 3.76 -30.17 -33.73
CA GLN A 186 4.40 -29.05 -34.39
C GLN A 186 4.69 -27.93 -33.40
N PRO A 187 5.67 -27.03 -33.67
CA PRO A 187 6.05 -25.98 -32.73
C PRO A 187 4.90 -25.02 -32.34
N ASP A 188 3.93 -24.80 -33.24
CA ASP A 188 2.81 -23.87 -33.01
C ASP A 188 1.54 -24.58 -32.50
N ASP A 189 1.60 -25.90 -32.27
CA ASP A 189 0.51 -26.63 -31.63
C ASP A 189 0.37 -26.23 -30.16
N GLU A 190 -0.85 -26.28 -29.65
CA GLU A 190 -1.16 -26.03 -28.24
C GLU A 190 -0.50 -27.09 -27.37
N ALA A 191 0.31 -26.64 -26.41
CA ALA A 191 1.08 -27.52 -25.56
C ALA A 191 0.46 -27.62 -24.16
N ILE A 192 0.32 -26.49 -23.46
CA ILE A 192 -0.15 -26.49 -22.06
C ILE A 192 -1.09 -25.31 -21.82
N LEU A 193 -2.19 -25.58 -21.11
CA LEU A 193 -3.13 -24.55 -20.66
C LEU A 193 -2.99 -24.30 -19.16
N PHE A 194 -2.96 -23.03 -18.78
CA PHE A 194 -2.96 -22.61 -17.37
C PHE A 194 -4.18 -21.76 -17.05
N LEU A 195 -4.79 -22.01 -15.90
CA LEU A 195 -5.91 -21.21 -15.40
C LEU A 195 -5.41 -19.98 -14.64
N THR A 196 -5.93 -18.80 -14.96
CA THR A 196 -5.63 -17.54 -14.24
C THR A 196 -6.81 -17.12 -13.37
N SER A 197 -6.56 -16.38 -12.29
CA SER A 197 -7.64 -15.73 -11.54
C SER A 197 -8.17 -14.53 -12.34
N GLY A 198 -9.31 -14.69 -13.00
CA GLY A 198 -9.90 -13.61 -13.79
C GLY A 198 -10.32 -12.42 -12.92
N SER A 199 -10.17 -11.19 -13.43
CA SER A 199 -10.68 -9.97 -12.77
C SER A 199 -12.22 -9.90 -12.70
N THR A 200 -12.91 -10.80 -13.39
CA THR A 200 -14.37 -10.90 -13.51
C THR A 200 -15.00 -12.02 -12.67
N GLY A 201 -14.20 -12.76 -11.89
CA GLY A 201 -14.70 -13.79 -10.94
C GLY A 201 -14.43 -15.24 -11.35
N PHE A 202 -14.39 -15.57 -12.65
CA PHE A 202 -14.06 -16.92 -13.14
C PHE A 202 -12.75 -16.97 -13.93
N SER A 203 -12.07 -18.11 -13.89
CA SER A 203 -10.73 -18.26 -14.46
C SER A 203 -10.70 -18.22 -15.98
N LYS A 204 -9.72 -17.50 -16.56
CA LYS A 204 -9.39 -17.62 -17.99
C LYS A 204 -8.36 -18.73 -18.17
N ALA A 205 -8.38 -19.42 -19.31
CA ALA A 205 -7.35 -20.38 -19.66
C ALA A 205 -6.36 -19.75 -20.66
N VAL A 206 -5.10 -19.63 -20.27
CA VAL A 206 -3.99 -19.11 -21.09
C VAL A 206 -3.43 -20.26 -21.92
N VAL A 207 -3.38 -20.07 -23.24
CA VAL A 207 -2.87 -21.07 -24.20
C VAL A 207 -1.39 -20.79 -24.49
N HIS A 208 -0.53 -21.75 -24.14
CA HIS A 208 0.87 -21.78 -24.55
C HIS A 208 1.12 -22.87 -25.57
N THR A 209 1.88 -22.53 -26.61
CA THR A 209 2.37 -23.48 -27.61
C THR A 209 3.76 -23.98 -27.25
N HIS A 210 4.20 -25.05 -27.92
CA HIS A 210 5.57 -25.54 -27.78
C HIS A 210 6.60 -24.43 -28.01
N ARG A 211 6.43 -23.60 -29.05
CA ARG A 211 7.31 -22.49 -29.38
C ARG A 211 7.39 -21.45 -28.26
N THR A 212 6.25 -21.05 -27.69
CA THR A 212 6.23 -20.04 -26.61
C THR A 212 7.00 -20.51 -25.38
N ILE A 213 6.81 -21.77 -24.98
CA ILE A 213 7.47 -22.36 -23.82
C ILE A 213 8.97 -22.53 -24.07
N LEU A 214 9.37 -23.05 -25.23
CA LEU A 214 10.78 -23.25 -25.57
C LEU A 214 11.54 -21.93 -25.68
N ALA A 215 10.93 -20.90 -26.28
CA ALA A 215 11.54 -19.58 -26.35
C ALA A 215 11.76 -18.98 -24.95
N ALA A 216 10.78 -19.14 -24.06
CA ALA A 216 10.91 -18.70 -22.67
C ALA A 216 11.98 -19.51 -21.91
N ALA A 217 11.99 -20.83 -22.07
CA ALA A 217 12.92 -21.73 -21.40
C ALA A 217 14.38 -21.44 -21.79
N ALA A 218 14.66 -21.28 -23.08
CA ALA A 218 16.00 -20.94 -23.56
C ALA A 218 16.49 -19.61 -22.96
N ALA A 219 15.68 -18.55 -23.09
CA ALA A 219 16.06 -17.21 -22.62
C ALA A 219 16.23 -17.13 -21.08
N LYS A 220 15.38 -17.84 -20.32
CA LYS A 220 15.52 -17.91 -18.85
C LYS A 220 16.74 -18.71 -18.43
N GLY A 221 16.96 -19.89 -19.03
CA GLY A 221 18.12 -20.70 -18.69
C GLY A 221 19.45 -20.00 -18.98
N GLU A 222 19.53 -19.24 -20.08
CA GLU A 222 20.66 -18.33 -20.35
C GLU A 222 20.79 -17.26 -19.27
N SER A 223 19.70 -16.57 -18.90
CA SER A 223 19.71 -15.56 -17.82
C SER A 223 20.20 -16.15 -16.49
N TYR A 224 19.83 -17.39 -16.18
CA TYR A 224 20.18 -18.07 -14.95
C TYR A 224 21.60 -18.64 -14.98
N GLY A 225 22.22 -18.75 -16.16
CA GLY A 225 23.51 -19.41 -16.35
C GLY A 225 23.42 -20.93 -16.19
N LEU A 226 22.30 -21.54 -16.60
CA LEU A 226 22.11 -22.99 -16.46
C LEU A 226 23.02 -23.78 -17.40
N THR A 227 23.45 -24.93 -16.90
CA THR A 227 24.22 -25.95 -17.61
C THR A 227 23.73 -27.34 -17.18
N SER A 228 24.21 -28.40 -17.81
CA SER A 228 23.91 -29.78 -17.40
C SER A 228 24.37 -30.11 -15.98
N GLU A 229 25.38 -29.39 -15.47
CA GLU A 229 25.92 -29.55 -14.12
C GLU A 229 25.10 -28.80 -13.06
N SER A 230 24.14 -27.97 -13.49
CA SER A 230 23.31 -27.19 -12.56
C SER A 230 22.38 -28.12 -11.77
N LYS A 231 22.15 -27.77 -10.50
CA LYS A 231 21.20 -28.42 -9.60
C LYS A 231 20.15 -27.44 -9.12
N ILE A 232 18.90 -27.80 -9.30
CA ILE A 232 17.75 -26.92 -9.08
C ILE A 232 16.91 -27.44 -7.91
N LEU A 233 16.49 -26.54 -7.02
CA LEU A 233 15.46 -26.85 -6.02
C LEU A 233 14.18 -26.08 -6.32
N ASN A 234 13.10 -26.83 -6.51
CA ASN A 234 11.75 -26.30 -6.65
C ASN A 234 10.87 -26.76 -5.50
N TRP A 235 10.00 -25.88 -5.03
CA TRP A 235 8.91 -26.25 -4.13
C TRP A 235 7.57 -25.61 -4.51
N VAL A 236 7.56 -24.83 -5.59
CA VAL A 236 6.33 -24.23 -6.11
C VAL A 236 5.53 -25.31 -6.82
N GLY A 237 4.23 -25.40 -6.51
CA GLY A 237 3.28 -26.33 -7.12
C GLY A 237 3.43 -26.43 -8.64
N PHE A 238 3.34 -27.65 -9.18
CA PHE A 238 3.52 -27.88 -10.62
C PHE A 238 2.37 -27.28 -11.45
N ASP A 239 1.20 -27.10 -10.84
CA ASP A 239 0.04 -26.41 -11.40
C ASP A 239 0.29 -24.91 -11.67
N HIS A 240 1.36 -24.35 -11.11
CA HIS A 240 1.76 -22.96 -11.33
C HIS A 240 2.89 -22.87 -12.37
N VAL A 241 2.85 -21.84 -13.24
CA VAL A 241 3.85 -21.65 -14.32
C VAL A 241 5.30 -21.54 -13.82
N ALA A 242 5.50 -21.02 -12.60
CA ALA A 242 6.83 -20.99 -11.99
C ALA A 242 7.34 -22.41 -11.64
N GLY A 243 6.47 -23.30 -11.16
CA GLY A 243 6.85 -24.68 -10.86
C GLY A 243 7.09 -25.53 -12.12
N SER A 244 6.16 -25.48 -13.08
CA SER A 244 6.22 -26.31 -14.30
C SER A 244 7.10 -25.73 -15.41
N LEU A 245 6.96 -24.46 -15.76
CA LEU A 245 7.69 -23.90 -16.91
C LEU A 245 9.07 -23.38 -16.50
N GLU A 246 9.16 -22.61 -15.41
CA GLU A 246 10.39 -21.96 -14.96
C GLU A 246 11.34 -22.89 -14.20
N MET A 247 10.80 -23.73 -13.30
CA MET A 247 11.62 -24.57 -12.42
C MET A 247 11.71 -26.04 -12.83
N HIS A 248 10.97 -26.47 -13.87
CA HIS A 248 11.06 -27.83 -14.42
C HIS A 248 11.47 -27.88 -15.90
N ILE A 249 10.65 -27.32 -16.80
CA ILE A 249 10.94 -27.39 -18.25
C ILE A 249 12.22 -26.63 -18.59
N THR A 250 12.39 -25.41 -18.06
CA THR A 250 13.60 -24.61 -18.28
C THR A 250 14.88 -25.38 -17.92
N PRO A 251 15.06 -25.90 -16.70
CA PRO A 251 16.27 -26.67 -16.40
C PRO A 251 16.39 -27.99 -17.16
N LEU A 252 15.28 -28.63 -17.53
CA LEU A 252 15.32 -29.85 -18.32
C LEU A 252 15.90 -29.61 -19.72
N VAL A 253 15.60 -28.46 -20.34
CA VAL A 253 16.21 -28.04 -21.63
C VAL A 253 17.74 -27.99 -21.56
N PHE A 254 18.30 -27.68 -20.39
CA PHE A 254 19.75 -27.61 -20.17
C PHE A 254 20.33 -28.91 -19.59
N GLY A 255 19.51 -29.94 -19.38
CA GLY A 255 19.93 -31.20 -18.77
C GLY A 255 20.24 -31.10 -17.27
N ALA A 256 19.80 -30.06 -16.57
CA ALA A 256 20.09 -29.85 -15.16
C ALA A 256 19.29 -30.79 -14.25
N SER A 257 19.95 -31.33 -13.20
CA SER A 257 19.28 -32.19 -12.20
C SER A 257 18.36 -31.37 -11.29
N GLN A 258 17.25 -31.95 -10.84
CA GLN A 258 16.16 -31.21 -10.19
C GLN A 258 15.68 -31.93 -8.94
N LEU A 259 15.40 -31.16 -7.89
CA LEU A 259 14.75 -31.62 -6.67
C LEU A 259 13.44 -30.86 -6.48
N HIS A 260 12.32 -31.57 -6.57
CA HIS A 260 10.97 -31.04 -6.36
C HIS A 260 10.45 -31.44 -4.98
N VAL A 261 10.14 -30.46 -4.16
CA VAL A 261 9.72 -30.63 -2.77
C VAL A 261 8.30 -30.12 -2.63
N HIS A 262 7.37 -30.95 -2.15
CA HIS A 262 6.01 -30.48 -1.93
C HIS A 262 5.99 -29.28 -0.96
N ALA A 263 5.18 -28.26 -1.27
CA ALA A 263 5.20 -27.00 -0.54
C ALA A 263 4.90 -27.15 0.96
N SER A 264 4.04 -28.09 1.34
CA SER A 264 3.74 -28.37 2.75
C SER A 264 4.98 -28.71 3.56
N ALA A 265 5.94 -29.46 3.00
CA ALA A 265 7.15 -29.88 3.71
C ALA A 265 8.06 -28.68 4.06
N ILE A 266 8.25 -27.75 3.12
CA ILE A 266 9.02 -26.52 3.34
C ILE A 266 8.29 -25.56 4.30
N LEU A 267 6.96 -25.45 4.18
CA LEU A 267 6.19 -24.53 5.03
C LEU A 267 6.07 -25.04 6.47
N SER A 268 5.99 -26.35 6.68
CA SER A 268 5.97 -26.96 8.01
C SER A 268 7.34 -26.93 8.68
N ASP A 269 8.42 -27.11 7.91
CA ASP A 269 9.79 -27.02 8.39
C ASP A 269 10.66 -26.18 7.46
N PRO A 270 10.77 -24.85 7.70
CA PRO A 270 11.61 -23.98 6.87
C PRO A 270 13.09 -24.32 6.89
N LEU A 271 13.60 -25.03 7.91
CA LEU A 271 14.99 -25.48 7.96
C LEU A 271 15.28 -26.56 6.92
N LEU A 272 14.26 -27.31 6.49
CA LEU A 272 14.39 -28.27 5.40
C LEU A 272 14.92 -27.61 4.13
N PHE A 273 14.50 -26.37 3.84
CA PHE A 273 15.01 -25.62 2.68
C PHE A 273 16.53 -25.50 2.73
N LEU A 274 17.10 -25.04 3.84
CA LEU A 274 18.56 -24.88 3.99
C LEU A 274 19.31 -26.21 4.01
N ARG A 275 18.76 -27.24 4.67
CA ARG A 275 19.34 -28.60 4.67
C ARG A 275 19.46 -29.15 3.27
N LEU A 276 18.43 -28.97 2.44
CA LEU A 276 18.46 -29.43 1.05
C LEU A 276 19.43 -28.64 0.18
N LEU A 277 19.59 -27.32 0.42
CA LEU A 277 20.60 -26.52 -0.28
C LEU A 277 22.02 -27.05 0.00
N ASP A 278 22.32 -27.40 1.26
CA ASP A 278 23.59 -27.98 1.70
C ASP A 278 23.77 -29.41 1.18
N ASP A 279 22.90 -30.33 1.60
CA ASP A 279 23.01 -31.78 1.35
C ASP A 279 23.06 -32.13 -0.14
N LYS A 280 22.44 -31.31 -0.99
CA LYS A 280 22.36 -31.53 -2.44
C LYS A 280 23.20 -30.57 -3.27
N SER A 281 23.88 -29.61 -2.63
CA SER A 281 24.72 -28.61 -3.31
C SER A 281 23.93 -27.87 -4.40
N ILE A 282 22.76 -27.36 -4.05
CA ILE A 282 21.85 -26.68 -4.98
C ILE A 282 22.47 -25.38 -5.48
N ASN A 283 22.33 -25.08 -6.78
CA ASN A 283 22.81 -23.84 -7.38
C ASN A 283 21.71 -22.78 -7.46
N VAL A 284 20.52 -23.19 -7.92
CA VAL A 284 19.40 -22.28 -8.15
C VAL A 284 18.17 -22.76 -7.38
N ALA A 285 17.56 -21.85 -6.64
CA ALA A 285 16.29 -22.09 -5.95
C ALA A 285 15.31 -20.94 -6.17
N PHE A 286 14.04 -21.19 -5.86
CA PHE A 286 13.00 -20.17 -5.90
C PHE A 286 12.46 -19.90 -4.48
N ALA A 287 12.38 -18.63 -4.10
CA ALA A 287 11.84 -18.21 -2.81
C ALA A 287 11.15 -16.84 -2.93
N PRO A 288 9.80 -16.78 -2.86
CA PRO A 288 9.06 -15.53 -2.76
C PRO A 288 9.45 -14.72 -1.51
N ASN A 289 9.14 -13.42 -1.51
CA ASN A 289 9.48 -12.51 -0.42
C ASN A 289 8.95 -12.97 0.95
N PHE A 290 7.74 -13.55 1.01
CA PHE A 290 7.19 -14.08 2.27
C PHE A 290 8.04 -15.22 2.83
N LEU A 291 8.62 -16.08 1.97
CA LEU A 291 9.49 -17.17 2.41
C LEU A 291 10.83 -16.60 2.88
N LEU A 292 11.41 -15.63 2.16
CA LEU A 292 12.62 -14.92 2.61
C LEU A 292 12.42 -14.29 3.99
N SER A 293 11.27 -13.63 4.20
CA SER A 293 10.87 -13.05 5.49
C SER A 293 10.71 -14.12 6.58
N LYS A 294 9.99 -15.21 6.27
CA LYS A 294 9.77 -16.31 7.21
C LYS A 294 11.08 -16.98 7.62
N LEU A 295 11.95 -17.30 6.66
CA LEU A 295 13.28 -17.86 6.92
C LEU A 295 14.10 -16.90 7.78
N THR A 296 14.14 -15.61 7.44
CA THR A 296 14.90 -14.62 8.22
C THR A 296 14.43 -14.59 9.67
N ARG A 297 13.13 -14.38 9.91
CA ARG A 297 12.56 -14.26 11.26
C ARG A 297 12.71 -15.54 12.09
N ASP A 298 12.44 -16.70 11.49
CA ASP A 298 12.46 -17.97 12.19
C ASP A 298 13.91 -18.39 12.54
N LEU A 299 14.91 -17.94 11.77
CA LEU A 299 16.32 -18.31 11.93
C LEU A 299 17.17 -17.26 12.67
N GLU A 300 16.77 -16.00 12.69
CA GLU A 300 17.50 -14.92 13.38
C GLU A 300 17.72 -15.24 14.86
N LYS A 301 16.73 -15.86 15.52
CA LYS A 301 16.80 -16.26 16.93
C LYS A 301 17.54 -17.58 17.19
N ARG A 302 17.92 -18.30 16.14
CA ARG A 302 18.57 -19.62 16.20
C ARG A 302 20.09 -19.47 16.07
N THR A 303 20.72 -18.98 17.14
CA THR A 303 22.18 -18.71 17.16
C THR A 303 23.01 -19.98 17.12
N GLU A 304 22.47 -21.10 17.59
CA GLU A 304 23.13 -22.40 17.61
C GLU A 304 23.36 -22.99 16.21
N LEU A 305 22.67 -22.48 15.19
CA LEU A 305 22.80 -22.90 13.80
C LEU A 305 23.89 -22.12 13.02
N ALA A 306 24.55 -21.15 13.66
CA ALA A 306 25.61 -20.39 13.01
C ALA A 306 26.74 -21.32 12.53
N GLY A 307 27.17 -21.15 11.26
CA GLY A 307 28.20 -21.99 10.67
C GLY A 307 27.84 -23.47 10.50
N SER A 308 26.55 -23.84 10.49
CA SER A 308 26.14 -25.26 10.42
C SER A 308 26.10 -25.82 8.98
N PHE A 309 25.87 -24.96 7.98
CA PHE A 309 25.56 -25.38 6.61
C PHE A 309 26.68 -25.05 5.61
N ASP A 310 26.90 -25.87 4.60
CA ASP A 310 27.66 -25.44 3.41
C ASP A 310 26.71 -24.84 2.37
N LEU A 311 26.73 -23.51 2.24
CA LEU A 311 25.85 -22.78 1.33
C LEU A 311 26.60 -22.16 0.14
N SER A 312 27.86 -22.59 -0.09
CA SER A 312 28.73 -22.02 -1.12
C SER A 312 28.34 -22.39 -2.56
N SER A 313 27.50 -23.42 -2.73
CA SER A 313 27.04 -23.89 -4.05
C SER A 313 25.94 -23.02 -4.66
N VAL A 314 25.23 -22.25 -3.82
CA VAL A 314 24.12 -21.41 -4.28
C VAL A 314 24.67 -20.22 -5.05
N THR A 315 24.18 -20.03 -6.27
CA THR A 315 24.56 -18.91 -7.14
C THR A 315 23.40 -17.95 -7.36
N ARG A 316 22.15 -18.43 -7.25
CA ARG A 316 20.97 -17.60 -7.50
C ARG A 316 19.75 -18.08 -6.70
N ILE A 317 19.03 -17.11 -6.12
CA ILE A 317 17.70 -17.32 -5.57
C ILE A 317 16.72 -16.41 -6.31
N ASN A 318 15.85 -17.00 -7.13
CA ASN A 318 14.80 -16.28 -7.82
C ASN A 318 13.68 -15.93 -6.82
N SER A 319 13.19 -14.70 -6.90
CA SER A 319 12.07 -14.24 -6.08
C SER A 319 11.07 -13.50 -6.96
N GLY A 320 9.82 -13.93 -6.93
CA GLY A 320 8.81 -13.40 -7.84
C GLY A 320 7.40 -13.74 -7.39
N GLY A 321 6.43 -13.22 -8.13
CA GLY A 321 5.02 -13.29 -7.76
C GLY A 321 4.60 -12.17 -6.82
N GLU A 322 5.47 -11.61 -5.99
CA GLU A 322 5.19 -10.42 -5.18
C GLU A 322 6.38 -9.47 -5.19
N ALA A 323 6.17 -8.22 -4.75
CA ALA A 323 7.26 -7.27 -4.64
C ALA A 323 8.28 -7.75 -3.60
N VAL A 324 9.57 -7.67 -3.94
CA VAL A 324 10.66 -8.10 -3.07
C VAL A 324 11.10 -6.93 -2.22
N VAL A 325 10.88 -7.00 -0.91
CA VAL A 325 11.22 -5.91 0.01
C VAL A 325 12.74 -5.88 0.21
N SER A 326 13.36 -4.74 -0.07
CA SER A 326 14.81 -4.57 -0.02
C SER A 326 15.38 -4.95 1.35
N LYS A 327 14.77 -4.47 2.44
CA LYS A 327 15.21 -4.78 3.81
C LYS A 327 15.12 -6.28 4.12
N THR A 328 14.05 -6.94 3.69
CA THR A 328 13.86 -8.38 3.89
C THR A 328 14.92 -9.18 3.15
N ALA A 329 15.19 -8.83 1.89
CA ALA A 329 16.21 -9.51 1.10
C ALA A 329 17.62 -9.32 1.69
N GLN A 330 17.97 -8.11 2.14
CA GLN A 330 19.25 -7.84 2.82
C GLN A 330 19.40 -8.61 4.14
N ALA A 331 18.34 -8.66 4.95
CA ALA A 331 18.34 -9.41 6.21
C ALA A 331 18.44 -10.93 5.97
N PHE A 332 17.80 -11.42 4.90
CA PHE A 332 17.93 -12.81 4.45
C PHE A 332 19.37 -13.13 4.04
N VAL A 333 20.01 -12.34 3.17
CA VAL A 333 21.41 -12.55 2.76
C VAL A 333 22.34 -12.55 3.97
N SER A 334 22.13 -11.62 4.92
CA SER A 334 22.91 -11.55 6.15
C SER A 334 22.76 -12.82 7.01
N THR A 335 21.51 -13.30 7.16
CA THR A 335 21.19 -14.54 7.87
C THR A 335 21.82 -15.75 7.17
N PHE A 336 21.71 -15.81 5.84
CA PHE A 336 22.25 -16.87 5.00
C PHE A 336 23.78 -16.97 5.14
N LYS A 337 24.49 -15.84 5.09
CA LYS A 337 25.94 -15.79 5.33
C LYS A 337 26.31 -16.27 6.74
N ARG A 338 25.59 -15.85 7.77
CA ARG A 338 25.82 -16.28 9.17
C ARG A 338 25.68 -17.80 9.36
N LEU A 339 24.72 -18.41 8.67
CA LEU A 339 24.46 -19.85 8.78
C LEU A 339 25.47 -20.70 8.01
N SER A 340 26.21 -20.09 7.07
CA SER A 340 27.25 -20.78 6.30
C SER A 340 28.51 -21.04 7.12
N ARG A 341 29.10 -22.24 6.96
CA ARG A 341 30.40 -22.67 7.50
C ARG A 341 31.53 -21.72 7.10
N ASP A 342 31.46 -21.19 5.88
CA ASP A 342 32.42 -20.23 5.33
C ASP A 342 31.68 -19.06 4.66
N PRO A 343 31.37 -17.99 5.42
CA PRO A 343 30.66 -16.83 4.90
C PRO A 343 31.35 -16.13 3.72
N SER A 344 32.67 -16.31 3.56
CA SER A 344 33.46 -15.68 2.50
C SER A 344 33.24 -16.32 1.13
N LYS A 345 32.79 -17.59 1.10
CA LYS A 345 32.48 -18.35 -0.12
C LYS A 345 31.02 -18.22 -0.55
N VAL A 346 30.19 -17.54 0.22
CA VAL A 346 28.79 -17.31 -0.10
C VAL A 346 28.69 -16.07 -0.99
N ASN A 347 28.55 -16.30 -2.29
CA ASN A 347 28.29 -15.27 -3.28
C ASN A 347 27.14 -15.71 -4.19
N PHE A 348 25.96 -15.10 -4.00
CA PHE A 348 24.78 -15.42 -4.78
C PHE A 348 23.94 -14.18 -5.03
N ALA A 349 23.23 -14.18 -6.16
CA ALA A 349 22.28 -13.13 -6.48
C ALA A 349 20.90 -13.45 -5.91
N VAL A 350 20.27 -12.48 -5.24
CA VAL A 350 18.82 -12.46 -5.09
C VAL A 350 18.26 -11.83 -6.35
N SER A 351 17.45 -12.57 -7.10
CA SER A 351 16.93 -12.11 -8.39
C SER A 351 15.41 -11.88 -8.31
N PRO A 352 14.96 -10.65 -7.98
CA PRO A 352 13.59 -10.23 -8.25
C PRO A 352 13.25 -10.44 -9.73
N GLY A 353 12.07 -10.99 -9.99
CA GLY A 353 11.56 -11.24 -11.34
C GLY A 353 10.11 -10.79 -11.51
N PHE A 354 9.82 -10.16 -12.64
CA PHE A 354 8.46 -9.89 -13.09
C PHE A 354 8.07 -10.87 -14.20
N GLY A 355 6.85 -11.37 -14.10
CA GLY A 355 6.19 -12.10 -15.15
C GLY A 355 4.84 -12.65 -14.66
N MET A 356 4.16 -13.30 -15.58
CA MET A 356 2.80 -13.76 -15.39
C MET A 356 2.57 -15.05 -16.16
N THR A 357 1.37 -15.60 -16.02
CA THR A 357 0.97 -16.80 -16.76
C THR A 357 1.14 -16.57 -18.26
N GLU A 358 0.75 -15.41 -18.75
CA GLU A 358 0.78 -14.98 -20.15
C GLU A 358 2.19 -14.77 -20.71
N THR A 359 3.24 -14.77 -19.88
CA THR A 359 4.66 -14.62 -20.32
C THR A 359 5.50 -15.87 -20.06
N CYS A 360 4.83 -17.01 -19.84
CA CYS A 360 5.47 -18.26 -19.40
C CYS A 360 6.26 -18.10 -18.09
N ALA A 361 5.70 -17.44 -17.07
CA ALA A 361 6.38 -17.03 -15.82
C ALA A 361 7.33 -15.83 -16.01
N GLY A 362 8.43 -15.72 -15.24
CA GLY A 362 9.24 -14.49 -15.21
C GLY A 362 9.95 -14.17 -16.53
N CYS A 363 9.84 -12.92 -17.01
CA CYS A 363 10.42 -12.44 -18.27
C CYS A 363 11.26 -11.17 -18.14
N ILE A 364 11.32 -10.56 -16.94
CA ILE A 364 12.17 -9.41 -16.61
C ILE A 364 12.85 -9.75 -15.28
N TYR A 365 14.18 -9.62 -15.17
CA TYR A 365 14.92 -9.95 -13.96
C TYR A 365 16.02 -8.95 -13.65
N ASN A 366 16.32 -8.80 -12.36
CA ASN A 366 17.49 -8.07 -11.87
C ASN A 366 18.26 -8.92 -10.86
N PRO A 367 19.22 -9.76 -11.26
CA PRO A 367 20.06 -10.45 -10.29
C PRO A 367 20.92 -9.42 -9.54
N ALA A 368 20.72 -9.29 -8.22
CA ALA A 368 21.46 -8.36 -7.37
C ALA A 368 22.26 -9.10 -6.30
N ASP A 369 23.56 -8.79 -6.17
CA ASP A 369 24.36 -9.24 -5.04
C ASP A 369 24.24 -8.25 -3.89
N LEU A 370 23.25 -8.48 -3.02
CA LEU A 370 22.97 -7.60 -1.88
C LEU A 370 24.04 -7.63 -0.78
N SER A 371 25.11 -8.40 -0.97
CA SER A 371 26.28 -8.32 -0.09
C SER A 371 27.28 -7.24 -0.48
N THR A 372 27.21 -6.77 -1.72
CA THR A 372 28.04 -5.68 -2.25
C THR A 372 27.20 -4.47 -2.69
N GLU A 373 25.94 -4.69 -3.05
CA GLU A 373 25.01 -3.66 -3.51
C GLU A 373 24.07 -3.18 -2.40
N GLN A 374 23.77 -1.88 -2.38
CA GLN A 374 22.78 -1.27 -1.49
C GLN A 374 21.55 -0.86 -2.29
N PRO A 375 20.36 -1.44 -2.02
CA PRO A 375 19.13 -1.05 -2.68
C PRO A 375 18.79 0.43 -2.42
N LYS A 376 18.36 1.13 -3.47
CA LYS A 376 17.99 2.56 -3.42
C LYS A 376 16.54 2.80 -2.99
N HIS A 377 15.70 1.76 -3.09
CA HIS A 377 14.26 1.85 -2.94
C HIS A 377 13.74 0.81 -1.93
N GLU A 378 12.49 0.99 -1.49
CA GLU A 378 11.82 0.08 -0.57
C GLU A 378 11.70 -1.34 -1.11
N PHE A 379 11.48 -1.47 -2.42
CA PHE A 379 11.45 -2.74 -3.16
C PHE A 379 12.64 -2.85 -4.10
N LEU A 380 13.13 -4.06 -4.32
CA LEU A 380 14.18 -4.32 -5.30
C LEU A 380 13.65 -4.02 -6.71
N GLU A 381 14.53 -3.47 -7.55
CA GLU A 381 14.24 -3.21 -8.96
C GLU A 381 14.11 -4.55 -9.73
N LEU A 382 13.21 -4.60 -10.70
CA LEU A 382 12.90 -5.82 -11.47
C LEU A 382 13.80 -6.00 -12.69
N GLY A 383 14.52 -4.96 -13.11
CA GLY A 383 15.63 -5.08 -14.06
C GLY A 383 15.21 -4.98 -15.52
N THR A 384 15.85 -5.78 -16.35
CA THR A 384 15.70 -5.74 -17.81
C THR A 384 15.03 -7.02 -18.33
N PRO A 385 14.37 -6.96 -19.51
CA PRO A 385 13.79 -8.14 -20.13
C PRO A 385 14.84 -9.19 -20.48
N ILE A 386 14.47 -10.48 -20.40
CA ILE A 386 15.29 -11.58 -20.92
C ILE A 386 15.43 -11.51 -22.44
N SER A 387 16.42 -12.21 -22.98
CA SER A 387 16.67 -12.27 -24.43
C SER A 387 15.39 -12.60 -25.23
N GLY A 388 15.11 -11.79 -26.26
CA GLY A 388 13.91 -11.91 -27.09
C GLY A 388 12.63 -11.30 -26.51
N CYS A 389 12.64 -10.85 -25.25
CA CYS A 389 11.55 -10.06 -24.67
C CYS A 389 11.87 -8.56 -24.80
N GLU A 390 10.85 -7.76 -25.07
CA GLU A 390 10.87 -6.31 -25.08
C GLU A 390 9.88 -5.78 -24.06
N MET A 391 10.14 -4.61 -23.50
CA MET A 391 9.22 -3.90 -22.62
C MET A 391 9.13 -2.41 -22.98
N ARG A 392 8.00 -1.78 -22.66
CA ARG A 392 7.83 -0.32 -22.73
C ARG A 392 6.83 0.16 -21.67
N ILE A 393 6.95 1.44 -21.32
CA ILE A 393 5.97 2.15 -20.48
C ILE A 393 5.16 3.07 -21.38
N VAL A 394 3.83 2.97 -21.32
CA VAL A 394 2.93 3.80 -22.13
C VAL A 394 1.90 4.54 -21.27
N ASP A 395 1.25 5.54 -21.85
CA ASP A 395 0.06 6.14 -21.27
C ASP A 395 -1.04 5.08 -21.08
N PRO A 396 -1.58 4.89 -19.86
CA PRO A 396 -2.64 3.93 -19.61
C PRO A 396 -3.98 4.24 -20.32
N GLU A 397 -4.25 5.52 -20.62
CA GLU A 397 -5.51 5.96 -21.24
C GLU A 397 -5.59 5.55 -22.71
N ASP A 398 -4.52 5.82 -23.48
CA ASP A 398 -4.48 5.47 -24.91
C ASP A 398 -3.83 4.11 -25.18
N GLY A 399 -2.99 3.61 -24.28
CA GLY A 399 -2.28 2.33 -24.41
C GLY A 399 -1.21 2.30 -25.51
N VAL A 400 -0.80 3.44 -26.06
CA VAL A 400 0.08 3.56 -27.23
C VAL A 400 1.21 4.57 -27.02
N THR A 401 0.95 5.72 -26.38
CA THR A 401 1.93 6.80 -26.23
C THR A 401 3.03 6.40 -25.26
N VAL A 402 4.25 6.22 -25.76
CA VAL A 402 5.40 5.84 -24.93
C VAL A 402 5.78 6.98 -24.00
N ARG A 403 5.91 6.66 -22.70
CA ARG A 403 6.34 7.61 -21.68
C ARG A 403 7.86 7.81 -21.73
N PRO A 404 8.36 9.05 -21.51
CA PRO A 404 9.78 9.32 -21.32
C PRO A 404 10.42 8.46 -20.21
N ASP A 405 11.73 8.29 -20.27
CA ASP A 405 12.51 7.60 -19.23
C ASP A 405 12.29 8.26 -17.86
N GLY A 406 12.02 7.46 -16.83
CA GLY A 406 11.69 7.90 -15.48
C GLY A 406 10.22 8.25 -15.23
N GLU A 407 9.38 8.36 -16.27
CA GLU A 407 7.94 8.57 -16.09
C GLU A 407 7.19 7.25 -15.83
N SER A 408 6.08 7.37 -15.10
CA SER A 408 5.20 6.23 -14.77
C SER A 408 4.14 6.01 -15.84
N GLY A 409 3.77 4.75 -16.07
CA GLY A 409 2.71 4.38 -17.01
C GLY A 409 2.45 2.87 -17.03
N GLU A 410 1.62 2.41 -17.96
CA GLU A 410 1.29 1.01 -18.15
C GLU A 410 2.50 0.24 -18.72
N LEU A 411 2.84 -0.87 -18.08
CA LEU A 411 3.81 -1.83 -18.61
C LEU A 411 3.18 -2.63 -19.76
N GLN A 412 3.86 -2.62 -20.90
CA GLN A 412 3.59 -3.53 -22.00
C GLN A 412 4.82 -4.37 -22.33
N VAL A 413 4.60 -5.63 -22.67
CA VAL A 413 5.67 -6.56 -23.05
C VAL A 413 5.38 -7.20 -24.41
N ARG A 414 6.43 -7.59 -25.12
CA ARG A 414 6.33 -8.28 -26.40
C ARG A 414 7.47 -9.28 -26.51
N GLY A 415 7.20 -10.43 -27.12
CA GLY A 415 8.24 -11.42 -27.40
C GLY A 415 7.66 -12.79 -27.74
N PRO A 416 8.50 -13.75 -28.15
CA PRO A 416 8.06 -15.08 -28.54
C PRO A 416 7.53 -15.92 -27.37
N MET A 417 7.78 -15.52 -26.12
CA MET A 417 7.26 -16.18 -24.90
C MET A 417 5.85 -15.73 -24.51
N VAL A 418 5.34 -14.65 -25.11
CA VAL A 418 4.01 -14.15 -24.83
C VAL A 418 2.98 -15.15 -25.37
N PHE A 419 1.99 -15.48 -24.55
CA PHE A 419 0.93 -16.43 -24.86
C PHE A 419 0.20 -16.09 -26.16
N VAL A 420 -0.42 -17.10 -26.76
CA VAL A 420 -1.07 -16.95 -28.07
C VAL A 420 -2.46 -16.34 -27.95
N ARG A 421 -3.24 -16.83 -26.97
CA ARG A 421 -4.65 -16.43 -26.77
C ARG A 421 -5.19 -16.94 -25.44
N TYR A 422 -6.31 -16.38 -25.02
CA TYR A 422 -7.17 -17.04 -24.05
C TYR A 422 -8.06 -18.07 -24.76
N TYR A 423 -8.16 -19.27 -24.19
CA TYR A 423 -8.97 -20.36 -24.74
C TYR A 423 -10.45 -19.95 -24.79
N ASN A 424 -11.09 -20.15 -25.95
CA ASN A 424 -12.49 -19.79 -26.22
C ASN A 424 -12.91 -18.38 -25.77
N ASN A 425 -11.98 -17.42 -25.76
CA ASN A 425 -12.27 -16.05 -25.35
C ASN A 425 -11.61 -15.02 -26.29
N PRO A 426 -12.16 -14.84 -27.50
CA PRO A 426 -11.60 -13.92 -28.50
C PRO A 426 -11.68 -12.46 -28.04
N GLU A 427 -12.72 -12.07 -27.30
CA GLU A 427 -12.87 -10.71 -26.77
C GLU A 427 -11.75 -10.38 -25.79
N ALA A 428 -11.56 -11.21 -24.75
CA ALA A 428 -10.47 -11.01 -23.80
C ALA A 428 -9.10 -11.04 -24.48
N THR A 429 -8.91 -11.92 -25.47
CA THR A 429 -7.67 -12.00 -26.24
C THR A 429 -7.41 -10.68 -26.98
N SER A 430 -8.37 -10.21 -27.79
CA SER A 430 -8.22 -8.98 -28.56
C SER A 430 -8.00 -7.75 -27.68
N SER A 431 -8.68 -7.66 -26.53
CA SER A 431 -8.52 -6.55 -25.58
C SER A 431 -7.17 -6.52 -24.85
N SER A 432 -6.45 -7.64 -24.84
CA SER A 432 -5.16 -7.78 -24.15
C SER A 432 -3.96 -7.37 -25.00
N PHE A 433 -4.15 -7.16 -26.31
CA PHE A 433 -3.08 -6.79 -27.22
C PHE A 433 -3.36 -5.45 -27.89
N VAL A 434 -2.29 -4.68 -28.16
CA VAL A 434 -2.33 -3.47 -28.99
C VAL A 434 -1.47 -3.66 -30.24
N GLU A 435 -1.51 -2.69 -31.15
CA GLU A 435 -0.79 -2.73 -32.43
C GLU A 435 0.69 -3.07 -32.24
N GLY A 436 1.23 -3.91 -33.13
CA GLY A 436 2.62 -4.35 -33.07
C GLY A 436 2.89 -5.52 -32.12
N GLY A 437 1.83 -6.18 -31.62
CA GLY A 437 1.91 -7.40 -30.81
C GLY A 437 2.29 -7.16 -29.36
N TRP A 438 2.08 -5.94 -28.86
CA TRP A 438 2.33 -5.60 -27.47
C TRP A 438 1.19 -6.09 -26.59
N TYR A 439 1.55 -6.87 -25.58
CA TYR A 439 0.64 -7.36 -24.56
C TYR A 439 0.54 -6.36 -23.42
N ARG A 440 -0.69 -6.02 -23.04
CA ARG A 440 -1.04 -5.15 -21.91
C ARG A 440 -1.03 -5.95 -20.61
N THR A 441 -0.06 -5.71 -19.74
CA THR A 441 0.03 -6.49 -18.49
C THR A 441 -1.00 -6.04 -17.45
N GLY A 442 -1.49 -4.81 -17.56
CA GLY A 442 -2.38 -4.18 -16.56
C GLY A 442 -1.62 -3.67 -15.33
N ASP A 443 -0.29 -3.73 -15.34
CA ASP A 443 0.57 -3.24 -14.27
C ASP A 443 1.13 -1.86 -14.60
N VAL A 444 1.40 -1.07 -13.57
CA VAL A 444 2.01 0.27 -13.67
C VAL A 444 3.46 0.18 -13.25
N GLY A 445 4.36 0.70 -14.08
CA GLY A 445 5.79 0.70 -13.82
C GLY A 445 6.47 2.00 -14.23
N ILE A 446 7.73 2.10 -13.86
CA ILE A 446 8.66 3.14 -14.29
C ILE A 446 9.88 2.41 -14.86
N VAL A 447 10.37 2.85 -16.01
CA VAL A 447 11.65 2.41 -16.56
C VAL A 447 12.59 3.60 -16.51
N GLU A 448 13.74 3.42 -15.88
CA GLU A 448 14.78 4.45 -15.74
C GLU A 448 16.12 3.85 -16.12
N GLY A 449 16.77 4.40 -17.15
CA GLY A 449 18.00 3.82 -17.70
C GLY A 449 17.84 2.37 -18.20
N GLY A 450 16.63 1.98 -18.59
CA GLY A 450 16.30 0.61 -19.00
C GLY A 450 16.00 -0.37 -17.85
N VAL A 451 16.14 0.06 -16.59
CA VAL A 451 15.83 -0.75 -15.40
C VAL A 451 14.38 -0.52 -14.98
N MET A 452 13.61 -1.59 -14.86
CA MET A 452 12.19 -1.54 -14.53
C MET A 452 11.95 -1.59 -13.02
N ARG A 453 11.03 -0.73 -12.55
CA ARG A 453 10.44 -0.76 -11.21
C ARG A 453 8.92 -0.85 -11.33
N LEU A 454 8.30 -1.65 -10.47
CA LEU A 454 6.85 -1.79 -10.40
C LEU A 454 6.28 -0.78 -9.40
N SER A 455 5.24 -0.06 -9.80
CA SER A 455 4.53 0.93 -8.97
C SER A 455 3.17 0.43 -8.49
N GLY A 456 2.60 -0.58 -9.14
CA GLY A 456 1.33 -1.19 -8.75
C GLY A 456 0.57 -1.77 -9.93
N ARG A 457 -0.76 -1.88 -9.80
CA ARG A 457 -1.67 -2.23 -10.89
C ARG A 457 -2.61 -1.09 -11.19
N ILE A 458 -3.00 -0.94 -12.46
CA ILE A 458 -3.97 0.07 -12.89
C ILE A 458 -5.28 -0.05 -12.09
N LYS A 459 -5.64 -1.27 -11.67
CA LYS A 459 -6.87 -1.55 -10.90
C LYS A 459 -6.69 -1.60 -9.37
N ASP A 460 -5.46 -1.48 -8.85
CA ASP A 460 -5.13 -1.58 -7.42
C ASP A 460 -4.66 -0.24 -6.80
N THR A 461 -5.04 0.87 -7.42
CA THR A 461 -4.90 2.22 -6.87
C THR A 461 -6.25 2.75 -6.41
N VAL A 462 -6.26 3.52 -5.33
CA VAL A 462 -7.44 4.31 -4.94
C VAL A 462 -7.15 5.76 -5.28
N ILE A 463 -8.05 6.39 -6.02
CA ILE A 463 -7.95 7.80 -6.36
C ILE A 463 -8.79 8.62 -5.39
N VAL A 464 -8.12 9.29 -4.45
CA VAL A 464 -8.76 10.18 -3.47
C VAL A 464 -8.45 11.62 -3.85
N HIS A 465 -9.50 12.41 -4.14
CA HIS A 465 -9.38 13.83 -4.53
C HIS A 465 -8.35 14.10 -5.64
N GLY A 466 -8.25 13.21 -6.62
CA GLY A 466 -7.31 13.33 -7.74
C GLY A 466 -5.88 12.88 -7.45
N VAL A 467 -5.59 12.40 -6.23
CA VAL A 467 -4.30 11.80 -5.85
C VAL A 467 -4.43 10.28 -5.85
N SER A 468 -3.51 9.61 -6.55
CA SER A 468 -3.46 8.15 -6.63
C SER A 468 -2.67 7.57 -5.46
N TYR A 469 -3.29 6.67 -4.70
CA TYR A 469 -2.67 5.95 -3.59
C TYR A 469 -2.53 4.47 -3.91
N GLY A 470 -1.35 3.90 -3.66
CA GLY A 470 -1.10 2.47 -3.80
C GLY A 470 -1.71 1.68 -2.65
N ILE A 471 -2.65 0.78 -2.95
CA ILE A 471 -3.22 -0.14 -1.95
C ILE A 471 -2.15 -1.01 -1.25
N PRO A 472 -1.13 -1.56 -1.93
CA PRO A 472 -0.11 -2.39 -1.27
C PRO A 472 0.68 -1.66 -0.17
N GLU A 473 0.95 -0.37 -0.36
CA GLU A 473 1.64 0.46 0.64
C GLU A 473 0.77 0.65 1.88
N LEU A 474 -0.53 0.93 1.68
CA LEU A 474 -1.50 1.04 2.76
C LEU A 474 -1.58 -0.29 3.54
N GLU A 475 -1.75 -1.41 2.85
CA GLU A 475 -1.86 -2.73 3.49
C GLU A 475 -0.63 -3.10 4.31
N THR A 476 0.57 -2.73 3.86
CA THR A 476 1.82 -3.00 4.59
C THR A 476 1.79 -2.38 5.99
N HIS A 477 1.23 -1.17 6.12
CA HIS A 477 1.05 -0.51 7.41
C HIS A 477 -0.11 -1.12 8.20
N LEU A 478 -1.26 -1.35 7.55
CA LEU A 478 -2.43 -1.91 8.21
C LEU A 478 -2.19 -3.32 8.77
N GLN A 479 -1.36 -4.14 8.11
CA GLN A 479 -1.02 -5.50 8.55
C GLN A 479 -0.24 -5.56 9.88
N THR A 480 0.32 -4.44 10.34
CA THR A 480 1.08 -4.37 11.61
C THR A 480 0.20 -4.06 12.82
N ILE A 481 -1.09 -3.79 12.62
CA ILE A 481 -2.01 -3.36 13.67
C ILE A 481 -2.34 -4.52 14.62
N GLU A 482 -2.33 -4.23 15.92
CA GLU A 482 -2.77 -5.17 16.95
C GLU A 482 -4.24 -5.57 16.75
N GLY A 483 -4.51 -6.88 16.77
CA GLY A 483 -5.80 -7.44 16.43
C GLY A 483 -5.95 -7.84 14.96
N VAL A 484 -4.97 -7.53 14.09
CA VAL A 484 -4.92 -8.04 12.71
C VAL A 484 -4.01 -9.27 12.63
N THR A 485 -4.50 -10.35 12.03
CA THR A 485 -3.68 -11.54 11.75
C THR A 485 -2.71 -11.24 10.61
N HIS A 486 -1.41 -11.44 10.85
CA HIS A 486 -0.35 -11.15 9.88
C HIS A 486 -0.60 -11.86 8.53
N SER A 487 -0.45 -11.13 7.42
CA SER A 487 -0.70 -11.63 6.05
C SER A 487 -2.17 -11.98 5.76
N PHE A 488 -3.11 -11.63 6.64
CA PHE A 488 -4.56 -11.79 6.45
C PHE A 488 -5.27 -10.42 6.50
N LEU A 489 -4.83 -9.49 5.65
CA LEU A 489 -5.47 -8.20 5.45
C LEU A 489 -5.41 -7.83 3.96
N ALA A 490 -6.51 -7.28 3.45
CA ALA A 490 -6.60 -6.73 2.12
C ALA A 490 -7.45 -5.45 2.14
N ALA A 491 -7.01 -4.42 1.42
CA ALA A 491 -7.81 -3.24 1.13
C ALA A 491 -8.23 -3.30 -0.35
N ALA A 492 -9.46 -2.89 -0.67
CA ALA A 492 -9.93 -2.87 -2.05
C ALA A 492 -10.63 -1.55 -2.37
N PRO A 493 -10.36 -0.94 -3.54
CA PRO A 493 -11.09 0.23 -4.01
C PRO A 493 -12.59 -0.03 -4.05
N TYR A 494 -13.38 0.94 -3.60
CA TYR A 494 -14.83 0.86 -3.58
C TYR A 494 -15.46 2.25 -3.69
N ARG A 495 -16.40 2.39 -4.62
CA ARG A 495 -17.24 3.57 -4.76
C ARG A 495 -18.68 3.16 -4.50
N ALA A 496 -19.25 3.62 -3.39
CA ALA A 496 -20.66 3.42 -3.10
C ALA A 496 -21.54 4.17 -4.12
N PRO A 497 -22.74 3.65 -4.45
CA PRO A 497 -23.67 4.35 -5.34
C PRO A 497 -23.93 5.79 -4.87
N GLY A 498 -23.81 6.76 -5.77
CA GLY A 498 -24.06 8.18 -5.48
C GLY A 498 -22.89 8.95 -4.86
N GLN A 499 -21.73 8.33 -4.64
CA GLN A 499 -20.53 9.03 -4.16
C GLN A 499 -19.71 9.60 -5.33
N GLU A 500 -19.27 10.85 -5.21
CA GLU A 500 -18.46 11.55 -6.22
C GLU A 500 -16.98 11.12 -6.19
N THR A 501 -16.48 10.67 -5.03
CA THR A 501 -15.09 10.26 -4.81
C THR A 501 -14.98 8.75 -4.59
N GLU A 502 -13.88 8.14 -5.06
CA GLU A 502 -13.55 6.74 -4.77
C GLU A 502 -13.05 6.58 -3.32
N GLY A 503 -13.49 5.54 -2.63
CA GLY A 503 -12.97 5.14 -1.33
C GLY A 503 -12.47 3.70 -1.37
N PHE A 504 -12.47 3.04 -0.21
CA PHE A 504 -12.01 1.66 -0.12
C PHE A 504 -12.65 0.93 1.07
N VAL A 505 -12.65 -0.40 0.98
CA VAL A 505 -13.07 -1.31 2.05
C VAL A 505 -11.84 -2.06 2.57
N VAL A 506 -11.76 -2.26 3.88
CA VAL A 506 -10.72 -3.09 4.51
C VAL A 506 -11.33 -4.42 4.95
N PHE A 507 -10.71 -5.50 4.52
CA PHE A 507 -11.00 -6.87 4.94
C PHE A 507 -9.82 -7.37 5.75
N TYR A 508 -10.06 -7.93 6.94
CA TYR A 508 -8.97 -8.48 7.74
C TYR A 508 -9.43 -9.67 8.57
N SER A 509 -8.50 -10.55 8.93
CA SER A 509 -8.78 -11.59 9.92
C SER A 509 -8.39 -11.14 11.32
N PRO A 510 -9.34 -11.14 12.29
CA PRO A 510 -9.04 -10.78 13.65
C PRO A 510 -8.09 -11.80 14.29
N SER A 511 -7.12 -11.34 15.07
CA SER A 511 -6.23 -12.21 15.85
C SER A 511 -6.84 -12.66 17.19
N PHE A 512 -8.14 -12.44 17.36
CA PHE A 512 -8.95 -12.73 18.55
C PHE A 512 -10.29 -13.33 18.12
N ASP A 513 -10.93 -14.06 19.03
CA ASP A 513 -12.25 -14.65 18.79
C ASP A 513 -13.34 -13.57 18.83
N LEU A 514 -14.13 -13.47 17.76
CA LEU A 514 -15.27 -12.54 17.66
C LEU A 514 -16.43 -12.93 18.58
N ASN A 515 -16.42 -14.13 19.17
CA ASN A 515 -17.40 -14.57 20.16
C ASN A 515 -16.84 -14.59 21.59
N GLY A 516 -15.62 -14.12 21.80
CA GLY A 516 -15.00 -14.02 23.12
C GLY A 516 -15.58 -12.89 23.98
N GLU A 517 -15.45 -13.00 25.30
CA GLU A 517 -15.93 -11.99 26.26
C GLU A 517 -15.30 -10.59 26.06
N ASP A 518 -14.09 -10.51 25.50
CA ASP A 518 -13.40 -9.25 25.22
C ASP A 518 -13.47 -8.81 23.74
N ALA A 519 -14.30 -9.47 22.93
CA ALA A 519 -14.42 -9.23 21.49
C ALA A 519 -14.83 -7.78 21.18
N ALA A 520 -15.80 -7.23 21.92
CA ALA A 520 -16.29 -5.87 21.72
C ALA A 520 -15.18 -4.82 21.91
N THR A 521 -14.43 -4.92 23.01
CA THR A 521 -13.32 -3.99 23.32
C THR A 521 -12.18 -4.12 22.31
N LYS A 522 -11.76 -5.34 21.98
CA LYS A 522 -10.68 -5.59 21.01
C LYS A 522 -11.06 -5.14 19.61
N LEU A 523 -12.27 -5.45 19.15
CA LEU A 523 -12.78 -5.03 17.84
C LEU A 523 -12.81 -3.50 17.73
N PHE A 524 -13.31 -2.82 18.76
CA PHE A 524 -13.33 -1.36 18.80
C PHE A 524 -11.92 -0.77 18.69
N ALA A 525 -10.96 -1.29 19.46
CA ALA A 525 -9.56 -0.85 19.40
C ALA A 525 -8.92 -1.09 18.03
N THR A 526 -9.10 -2.28 17.43
CA THR A 526 -8.56 -2.61 16.11
C THR A 526 -9.18 -1.77 15.00
N HIS A 527 -10.51 -1.61 14.97
CA HIS A 527 -11.19 -0.76 13.98
C HIS A 527 -10.76 0.70 14.09
N ARG A 528 -10.57 1.22 15.30
CA ARG A 528 -10.01 2.57 15.53
C ARG A 528 -8.61 2.70 14.92
N ALA A 529 -7.71 1.76 15.23
CA ALA A 529 -6.35 1.78 14.69
C ALA A 529 -6.31 1.68 13.15
N LEU A 530 -7.18 0.87 12.55
CA LEU A 530 -7.32 0.73 11.09
C LEU A 530 -7.78 2.05 10.44
N ARG A 531 -8.76 2.74 11.04
CA ARG A 531 -9.20 4.06 10.57
C ARG A 531 -8.08 5.09 10.68
N ASP A 532 -7.40 5.13 11.83
CA ASP A 532 -6.33 6.10 12.09
C ASP A 532 -5.16 5.97 11.10
N ILE A 533 -4.68 4.75 10.88
CA ILE A 533 -3.57 4.51 9.93
C ILE A 533 -4.01 4.82 8.50
N SER A 534 -5.25 4.50 8.14
CA SER A 534 -5.77 4.83 6.81
C SER A 534 -5.80 6.34 6.57
N VAL A 535 -6.30 7.13 7.53
CA VAL A 535 -6.31 8.60 7.43
C VAL A 535 -4.87 9.15 7.35
N LYS A 536 -3.94 8.58 8.12
CA LYS A 536 -2.51 8.98 8.09
C LYS A 536 -1.84 8.72 6.74
N MET A 537 -2.19 7.61 6.08
CA MET A 537 -1.56 7.16 4.84
C MET A 537 -2.22 7.76 3.59
N ILE A 538 -3.55 7.73 3.52
CA ILE A 538 -4.31 8.05 2.30
C ILE A 538 -5.37 9.14 2.48
N THR A 539 -5.34 9.87 3.60
CA THR A 539 -6.20 11.04 3.90
C THR A 539 -7.71 10.76 4.02
N LEU A 540 -8.14 9.50 3.94
CA LEU A 540 -9.51 9.05 4.15
C LEU A 540 -9.56 7.80 5.04
N PRO A 541 -10.60 7.66 5.89
CA PRO A 541 -10.87 6.40 6.57
C PRO A 541 -11.46 5.36 5.59
N PRO A 542 -11.38 4.06 5.91
CA PRO A 542 -12.11 3.04 5.18
C PRO A 542 -13.61 3.33 5.25
N GLN A 543 -14.32 3.14 4.14
CA GLN A 543 -15.79 3.26 4.15
C GLN A 543 -16.40 2.18 5.04
N ILE A 544 -15.87 0.96 4.93
CA ILE A 544 -16.27 -0.20 5.73
C ILE A 544 -15.02 -0.99 6.13
N ILE A 545 -15.05 -1.57 7.34
CA ILE A 545 -14.04 -2.49 7.85
C ILE A 545 -14.76 -3.80 8.20
N ILE A 546 -14.31 -4.92 7.62
CA ILE A 546 -14.97 -6.23 7.76
C ILE A 546 -14.01 -7.23 8.41
N PRO A 547 -14.29 -7.69 9.65
CA PRO A 547 -13.54 -8.77 10.28
C PRO A 547 -14.02 -10.14 9.74
N ILE A 548 -13.13 -10.91 9.10
CA ILE A 548 -13.42 -12.21 8.50
C ILE A 548 -12.53 -13.27 9.16
N PRO A 549 -13.07 -14.30 9.84
CA PRO A 549 -12.29 -15.39 10.40
C PRO A 549 -11.29 -15.99 9.40
N VAL A 550 -10.12 -16.43 9.89
CA VAL A 550 -8.99 -16.87 9.05
C VAL A 550 -9.40 -17.99 8.10
N GLU A 551 -10.24 -18.92 8.57
CA GLU A 551 -10.80 -20.04 7.81
C GLU A 551 -11.69 -19.62 6.64
N ASN A 552 -12.24 -18.39 6.69
CA ASN A 552 -13.07 -17.82 5.62
C ASN A 552 -12.29 -16.87 4.71
N MET A 553 -11.03 -16.56 5.03
CA MET A 553 -10.18 -15.61 4.28
C MET A 553 -9.14 -16.36 3.43
N GLU A 554 -9.60 -17.19 2.49
CA GLU A 554 -8.73 -18.09 1.72
C GLU A 554 -7.65 -17.37 0.89
N LYS A 555 -6.48 -18.01 0.78
CA LYS A 555 -5.34 -17.59 -0.05
C LYS A 555 -5.23 -18.43 -1.32
N THR A 556 -4.58 -17.88 -2.35
CA THR A 556 -4.21 -18.61 -3.58
C THR A 556 -3.13 -19.67 -3.30
N THR A 557 -2.81 -20.53 -4.28
CA THR A 557 -1.72 -21.52 -4.19
C THR A 557 -0.33 -20.90 -3.97
N LEU A 558 -0.14 -19.61 -4.31
CA LEU A 558 1.05 -18.83 -3.98
C LEU A 558 0.98 -18.12 -2.60
N GLY A 559 -0.07 -18.35 -1.81
CA GLY A 559 -0.23 -17.75 -0.48
C GLY A 559 -0.77 -16.31 -0.46
N LYS A 560 -1.42 -15.83 -1.53
CA LYS A 560 -1.92 -14.44 -1.63
C LYS A 560 -3.42 -14.30 -1.38
N LEU A 561 -3.85 -13.16 -0.83
CA LEU A 561 -5.27 -12.78 -0.76
C LEU A 561 -5.75 -12.15 -2.08
N SER A 562 -6.97 -12.48 -2.49
CA SER A 562 -7.60 -11.92 -3.71
C SER A 562 -8.53 -10.75 -3.38
N ARG A 563 -8.11 -9.51 -3.66
CA ARG A 563 -8.91 -8.28 -3.47
C ARG A 563 -10.19 -8.29 -4.30
N SER A 564 -10.09 -8.67 -5.56
CA SER A 564 -11.23 -8.74 -6.49
C SER A 564 -12.30 -9.71 -6.01
N ARG A 565 -11.89 -10.83 -5.41
CA ARG A 565 -12.81 -11.77 -4.78
C ARG A 565 -13.51 -11.13 -3.58
N LEU A 566 -12.74 -10.62 -2.61
CA LEU A 566 -13.29 -10.04 -1.38
C LEU A 566 -14.29 -8.90 -1.66
N ILE A 567 -13.97 -8.01 -2.60
CA ILE A 567 -14.88 -6.92 -2.98
C ILE A 567 -16.12 -7.43 -3.72
N SER A 568 -16.02 -8.53 -4.47
CA SER A 568 -17.18 -9.15 -5.12
C SER A 568 -18.11 -9.78 -4.08
N GLN A 569 -17.57 -10.51 -3.10
CA GLN A 569 -18.33 -11.09 -2.00
C GLN A 569 -19.05 -10.03 -1.17
N PHE A 570 -18.36 -8.92 -0.90
CA PHE A 570 -18.96 -7.75 -0.25
C PHE A 570 -20.16 -7.21 -1.07
N LYS A 571 -19.98 -6.96 -2.37
CA LYS A 571 -21.04 -6.44 -3.25
C LYS A 571 -22.22 -7.39 -3.40
N GLN A 572 -22.00 -8.71 -3.30
CA GLN A 572 -23.04 -9.74 -3.36
C GLN A 572 -23.73 -10.00 -2.01
N GLY A 573 -23.28 -9.33 -0.93
CA GLY A 573 -23.85 -9.48 0.41
C GLY A 573 -23.41 -10.74 1.16
N GLU A 574 -22.47 -11.52 0.63
CA GLU A 574 -21.98 -12.75 1.28
C GLU A 574 -21.27 -12.48 2.62
N LEU A 575 -20.75 -11.26 2.79
CA LEU A 575 -20.07 -10.81 4.00
C LEU A 575 -21.00 -10.11 5.00
N ALA A 576 -22.30 -10.01 4.71
CA ALA A 576 -23.26 -9.27 5.55
C ALA A 576 -23.31 -9.76 7.01
N LYS A 577 -23.15 -11.07 7.23
CA LYS A 577 -23.10 -11.64 8.60
C LYS A 577 -21.94 -11.10 9.43
N TYR A 578 -20.78 -10.85 8.82
CA TYR A 578 -19.61 -10.31 9.50
C TYR A 578 -19.74 -8.81 9.77
N ILE A 579 -20.39 -8.09 8.84
CA ILE A 579 -20.74 -6.68 9.03
C ILE A 579 -21.70 -6.55 10.23
N ALA A 580 -22.79 -7.32 10.24
CA ALA A 580 -23.76 -7.32 11.33
C ALA A 580 -23.13 -7.68 12.69
N LYS A 581 -22.24 -8.68 12.72
CA LYS A 581 -21.52 -9.05 13.96
C LYS A 581 -20.58 -7.94 14.43
N ALA A 582 -19.89 -7.28 13.50
CA ALA A 582 -19.03 -6.15 13.83
C ALA A 582 -19.86 -4.98 14.38
N GLU A 583 -21.02 -4.68 13.78
CA GLU A 583 -21.94 -3.65 14.26
C GLU A 583 -22.49 -3.95 15.66
N GLU A 584 -22.89 -5.20 15.93
CA GLU A 584 -23.32 -5.67 17.25
C GLU A 584 -22.24 -5.42 18.33
N LEU A 585 -21.01 -5.89 18.07
CA LEU A 585 -19.89 -5.75 18.99
C LEU A 585 -19.45 -4.30 19.19
N LEU A 586 -19.50 -3.48 18.12
CA LEU A 586 -19.24 -2.04 18.22
C LEU A 586 -20.36 -1.30 18.98
N SER A 587 -21.60 -1.78 18.91
CA SER A 587 -22.71 -1.26 19.69
C SER A 587 -22.55 -1.63 21.18
N GLU A 588 -22.18 -2.88 21.49
CA GLU A 588 -21.88 -3.34 22.85
C GLU A 588 -20.74 -2.54 23.48
N ALA A 589 -19.64 -2.35 22.76
CA ALA A 589 -18.50 -1.54 23.21
C ALA A 589 -18.90 -0.09 23.52
N ARG A 590 -19.82 0.48 22.73
CA ARG A 590 -20.37 1.83 22.96
C ARG A 590 -21.36 1.87 24.11
N GLY A 591 -22.18 0.83 24.27
CA GLY A 591 -23.17 0.67 25.34
C GLY A 591 -22.57 0.70 26.73
N ALA A 592 -21.34 0.18 26.90
CA ALA A 592 -20.61 0.23 28.16
C ALA A 592 -20.27 1.65 28.65
N SER A 593 -20.27 2.65 27.75
CA SER A 593 -19.98 4.07 28.03
C SER A 593 -21.16 5.00 27.70
N PHE A 594 -22.34 4.46 27.39
CA PHE A 594 -23.48 5.22 26.90
C PHE A 594 -24.15 6.02 28.03
N VAL A 595 -24.40 7.30 27.79
CA VAL A 595 -25.13 8.21 28.68
C VAL A 595 -26.27 8.82 27.89
N ALA A 596 -27.52 8.53 28.25
CA ALA A 596 -28.67 9.03 27.50
C ALA A 596 -28.78 10.58 27.58
N PRO A 597 -29.04 11.27 26.45
CA PRO A 597 -29.41 12.70 26.44
C PRO A 597 -30.62 12.95 27.34
N SER A 598 -30.42 13.77 28.37
CA SER A 598 -31.38 13.94 29.47
C SER A 598 -32.19 15.25 29.35
N THR A 599 -31.55 16.33 28.88
CA THR A 599 -32.18 17.65 28.73
C THR A 599 -32.77 17.86 27.34
N ASP A 600 -33.71 18.81 27.18
CA ASP A 600 -34.31 19.12 25.87
C ASP A 600 -33.27 19.62 24.85
N ILE A 601 -32.24 20.33 25.31
CA ILE A 601 -31.14 20.80 24.46
C ILE A 601 -30.24 19.63 24.06
N GLU A 602 -29.90 18.73 25.00
CA GLU A 602 -29.13 17.52 24.68
C GLU A 602 -29.87 16.64 23.66
N LYS A 603 -31.19 16.43 23.82
CA LYS A 603 -32.00 15.63 22.88
C LYS A 603 -32.07 16.27 21.48
N THR A 604 -32.13 17.60 21.43
CA THR A 604 -32.13 18.34 20.16
C THR A 604 -30.76 18.24 19.48
N LEU A 605 -29.66 18.42 20.23
CA LEU A 605 -28.30 18.23 19.70
C LEU A 605 -28.06 16.78 19.25
N ALA A 606 -28.58 15.79 19.98
CA ALA A 606 -28.50 14.38 19.60
C ALA A 606 -29.20 14.12 18.26
N SER A 607 -30.33 14.78 18.01
CA SER A 607 -31.04 14.70 16.71
C SER A 607 -30.23 15.32 15.57
N ILE A 608 -29.53 16.44 15.84
CA ILE A 608 -28.63 17.06 14.87
C ILE A 608 -27.42 16.15 14.58
N TYR A 609 -26.79 15.57 15.61
CA TYR A 609 -25.67 14.64 15.46
C TYR A 609 -26.08 13.41 14.66
N ALA A 610 -27.24 12.82 14.96
CA ALA A 610 -27.81 11.70 14.22
C ALA A 610 -27.95 12.02 12.72
N GLY A 611 -28.46 13.22 12.39
CA GLY A 611 -28.59 13.68 11.00
C GLY A 611 -27.26 14.02 10.30
N ILE A 612 -26.22 14.37 11.05
CA ILE A 612 -24.88 14.62 10.53
C ILE A 612 -24.16 13.29 10.24
N PHE A 613 -24.21 12.35 11.18
CA PHE A 613 -23.44 11.10 11.15
C PHE A 613 -24.21 9.91 10.59
N ASN A 614 -25.46 10.09 10.16
CA ASN A 614 -26.35 9.03 9.69
C ASN A 614 -26.49 7.89 10.72
N LEU A 615 -26.75 8.29 11.97
CA LEU A 615 -26.99 7.40 13.12
C LEU A 615 -28.47 7.46 13.51
N GLU A 616 -28.95 6.46 14.24
CA GLU A 616 -30.23 6.57 14.93
C GLU A 616 -30.08 7.49 16.15
N VAL A 617 -31.11 8.28 16.47
CA VAL A 617 -31.07 9.22 17.62
C VAL A 617 -30.84 8.48 18.94
N ALA A 618 -31.32 7.24 19.05
CA ALA A 618 -31.13 6.39 20.22
C ALA A 618 -29.66 5.96 20.45
N ASP A 619 -28.83 6.03 19.41
CA ASP A 619 -27.41 5.62 19.47
C ASP A 619 -26.47 6.77 19.84
N VAL A 620 -26.98 8.01 19.94
CA VAL A 620 -26.18 9.19 20.28
C VAL A 620 -26.17 9.43 21.80
N SER A 621 -24.98 9.37 22.39
CA SER A 621 -24.73 9.57 23.82
C SER A 621 -24.48 11.04 24.14
N ALA A 622 -24.92 11.49 25.32
CA ALA A 622 -24.55 12.79 25.88
C ALA A 622 -23.05 12.93 26.17
N ALA A 623 -22.35 11.79 26.26
CA ALA A 623 -20.89 11.72 26.41
C ALA A 623 -20.15 11.66 25.07
N ASP A 624 -20.86 11.63 23.93
CA ASP A 624 -20.20 11.55 22.63
C ASP A 624 -19.42 12.82 22.32
N ASN A 625 -18.19 12.62 21.87
CA ASN A 625 -17.36 13.67 21.29
C ASN A 625 -17.62 13.76 19.79
N PHE A 626 -17.96 14.95 19.30
CA PHE A 626 -18.27 15.24 17.90
C PHE A 626 -17.20 14.73 16.92
N PHE A 627 -15.93 14.89 17.26
CA PHE A 627 -14.80 14.51 16.40
C PHE A 627 -14.49 13.01 16.48
N GLU A 628 -14.82 12.36 17.60
CA GLU A 628 -14.69 10.90 17.73
C GLU A 628 -15.78 10.16 16.93
N LEU A 629 -16.94 10.79 16.74
CA LEU A 629 -17.99 10.31 15.83
C LEU A 629 -17.63 10.51 14.34
N GLY A 630 -16.49 11.14 14.04
CA GLY A 630 -16.03 11.39 12.67
C GLY A 630 -16.35 12.80 12.16
N GLY A 631 -16.70 13.74 13.04
CA GLY A 631 -16.99 15.13 12.68
C GLY A 631 -15.80 15.82 12.01
N THR A 632 -16.08 16.52 10.91
CA THR A 632 -15.12 17.35 10.18
C THR A 632 -15.43 18.84 10.32
N SER A 633 -14.58 19.71 9.77
CA SER A 633 -14.81 21.16 9.77
C SER A 633 -16.11 21.57 9.06
N ILE A 634 -16.51 20.87 7.99
CA ILE A 634 -17.77 21.16 7.30
C ILE A 634 -18.97 20.73 8.17
N ASP A 635 -18.80 19.67 8.96
CA ASP A 635 -19.83 19.21 9.90
C ASP A 635 -19.97 20.17 11.08
N VAL A 636 -18.90 20.85 11.51
CA VAL A 636 -18.98 21.93 12.52
C VAL A 636 -19.84 23.08 11.99
N ILE A 637 -19.68 23.47 10.71
CA ILE A 637 -20.50 24.51 10.08
C ILE A 637 -21.97 24.06 10.02
N ARG A 638 -22.20 22.80 9.67
CA ARG A 638 -23.55 22.21 9.64
C ARG A 638 -24.19 22.16 11.02
N LEU A 639 -23.47 21.66 12.03
CA LEU A 639 -23.89 21.63 13.43
C LEU A 639 -24.22 23.03 13.95
N LYS A 640 -23.37 24.01 13.66
CA LYS A 640 -23.61 25.42 14.00
C LYS A 640 -24.92 25.91 13.41
N ARG A 641 -25.09 25.79 12.09
CA ARG A 641 -26.27 26.28 11.37
C ARG A 641 -27.57 25.62 11.86
N GLU A 642 -27.55 24.30 12.02
CA GLU A 642 -28.71 23.53 12.50
C GLU A 642 -29.02 23.85 13.97
N GLY A 643 -27.99 24.03 14.81
CA GLY A 643 -28.14 24.44 16.20
C GLY A 643 -28.72 25.85 16.35
N GLU A 644 -28.20 26.84 15.60
CA GLU A 644 -28.72 28.22 15.62
C GLU A 644 -30.20 28.28 15.27
N ALA A 645 -30.59 27.54 14.22
CA ALA A 645 -31.98 27.43 13.81
C ALA A 645 -32.84 26.70 14.87
N ALA A 646 -32.35 25.61 15.44
CA ALA A 646 -33.09 24.81 16.41
C ALA A 646 -33.29 25.52 17.76
N PHE A 647 -32.35 26.38 18.16
CA PHE A 647 -32.36 27.05 19.46
C PHE A 647 -32.76 28.52 19.42
N ASP A 648 -33.08 29.07 18.24
CA ASP A 648 -33.37 30.49 18.01
C ASP A 648 -32.26 31.41 18.56
N LEU A 649 -31.02 31.04 18.24
CA LEU A 649 -29.83 31.78 18.65
C LEU A 649 -29.28 32.60 17.48
N PRO A 650 -28.90 33.87 17.69
CA PRO A 650 -28.34 34.70 16.63
C PRO A 650 -26.95 34.21 16.18
N GLU A 651 -26.19 33.62 17.11
CA GLU A 651 -24.89 33.02 16.81
C GLU A 651 -24.50 31.96 17.86
N ILE A 652 -23.99 30.81 17.42
CA ILE A 652 -23.20 29.86 18.22
C ILE A 652 -21.75 29.95 17.69
N PRO A 653 -20.83 30.61 18.42
CA PRO A 653 -19.47 30.77 17.92
C PRO A 653 -18.81 29.42 17.62
N THR A 654 -18.26 29.26 16.42
CA THR A 654 -17.56 28.03 15.98
C THR A 654 -16.51 27.59 16.99
N ILE A 655 -15.80 28.55 17.57
CA ILE A 655 -14.76 28.29 18.57
C ILE A 655 -15.30 27.61 19.84
N GLN A 656 -16.55 27.89 20.19
CA GLN A 656 -17.20 27.31 21.36
C GLN A 656 -17.67 25.88 21.09
N ILE A 657 -18.04 25.57 19.85
CA ILE A 657 -18.25 24.18 19.42
C ILE A 657 -16.94 23.38 19.56
N LEU A 658 -15.80 23.98 19.20
CA LEU A 658 -14.49 23.34 19.39
C LEU A 658 -14.11 23.20 20.87
N LYS A 659 -14.37 24.21 21.70
CA LYS A 659 -14.13 24.18 23.16
C LYS A 659 -15.02 23.19 23.90
N HIS A 660 -16.20 22.90 23.37
CA HIS A 660 -17.18 22.00 23.93
C HIS A 660 -17.47 20.82 23.00
N PRO A 661 -16.48 19.95 22.70
CA PRO A 661 -16.63 18.91 21.70
C PRO A 661 -17.53 17.75 22.14
N VAL A 662 -17.84 17.66 23.43
CA VAL A 662 -18.75 16.66 24.00
C VAL A 662 -20.19 17.21 23.98
N LEU A 663 -21.15 16.40 23.55
CA LEU A 663 -22.55 16.81 23.37
C LEU A 663 -23.12 17.51 24.60
N SER A 664 -22.98 16.93 25.79
CA SER A 664 -23.45 17.51 27.06
C SER A 664 -22.76 18.84 27.40
N SER A 665 -21.47 18.97 27.08
CA SER A 665 -20.72 20.23 27.27
C SER A 665 -21.25 21.33 26.34
N LEU A 666 -21.49 20.99 25.07
CA LEU A 666 -22.07 21.93 24.09
C LEU A 666 -23.50 22.32 24.48
N ALA A 667 -24.29 21.38 25.00
CA ALA A 667 -25.63 21.64 25.49
C ALA A 667 -25.62 22.68 26.62
N ASN A 668 -24.70 22.56 27.57
CA ASN A 668 -24.53 23.52 28.67
C ASN A 668 -24.13 24.92 28.17
N TYR A 669 -23.30 25.00 27.13
CA TYR A 669 -22.96 26.27 26.51
C TYR A 669 -24.17 26.91 25.79
N VAL A 670 -24.96 26.11 25.07
CA VAL A 670 -26.22 26.59 24.46
C VAL A 670 -27.19 27.10 25.54
N VAL A 671 -27.26 26.45 26.71
CA VAL A 671 -28.04 26.96 27.86
C VAL A 671 -27.56 28.34 28.31
N SER A 672 -26.25 28.57 28.40
CA SER A 672 -25.70 29.85 28.86
C SER A 672 -26.03 30.99 27.90
N LEU A 673 -25.98 30.73 26.59
CA LEU A 673 -26.40 31.68 25.55
C LEU A 673 -27.88 32.05 25.68
N LYS A 674 -28.76 31.07 25.89
CA LYS A 674 -30.22 31.31 26.04
C LYS A 674 -30.56 32.11 27.30
N ASN A 675 -29.83 31.91 28.39
CA ASN A 675 -30.12 32.55 29.67
C ASN A 675 -29.59 33.98 29.79
N LYS A 676 -28.95 34.54 28.74
CA LYS A 676 -28.31 35.88 28.73
C LYS A 676 -27.44 36.17 29.96
N SER A 677 -27.00 35.13 30.65
CA SER A 677 -26.13 35.19 31.83
C SER A 677 -24.70 35.23 31.32
N ALA A 678 -24.40 36.20 30.46
CA ALA A 678 -23.04 36.49 30.05
C ALA A 678 -22.35 37.20 31.21
N ASN A 679 -21.95 36.44 32.23
CA ASN A 679 -20.70 36.83 32.87
C ASN A 679 -19.67 36.79 31.73
N ALA A 680 -18.98 37.91 31.49
CA ALA A 680 -17.85 37.90 30.58
C ALA A 680 -16.91 36.79 31.08
N GLU A 681 -16.89 35.65 30.39
CA GLU A 681 -16.04 34.53 30.77
C GLU A 681 -14.62 35.06 30.82
N GLU A 682 -13.85 34.67 31.85
CA GLU A 682 -12.45 35.03 31.90
C GLU A 682 -11.77 34.56 30.60
N TYR A 683 -11.02 35.45 29.95
CA TYR A 683 -10.43 35.15 28.65
C TYR A 683 -9.51 33.92 28.75
N ASP A 684 -9.86 32.85 28.04
CA ASP A 684 -9.01 31.67 27.89
C ASP A 684 -8.48 31.57 26.45
N PRO A 685 -7.16 31.75 26.24
CA PRO A 685 -6.55 31.62 24.92
C PRO A 685 -6.56 30.19 24.38
N ILE A 686 -6.73 29.16 25.23
CA ILE A 686 -6.65 27.75 24.83
C ILE A 686 -7.92 27.36 24.07
N VAL A 687 -7.70 26.87 22.86
CA VAL A 687 -8.70 26.27 21.98
C VAL A 687 -8.31 24.82 21.76
N PRO A 688 -9.06 23.84 22.30
CA PRO A 688 -8.81 22.44 22.02
C PRO A 688 -9.27 22.13 20.59
N LEU A 689 -8.37 21.58 19.78
CA LEU A 689 -8.67 21.14 18.40
C LEU A 689 -8.79 19.62 18.31
N GLN A 690 -8.03 18.91 19.15
CA GLN A 690 -8.08 17.46 19.31
C GLN A 690 -7.62 17.12 20.74
N LEU A 691 -8.35 16.28 21.47
CA LEU A 691 -8.06 15.95 22.88
C LEU A 691 -7.60 14.51 23.09
N THR A 692 -7.75 13.66 22.07
CA THR A 692 -7.41 12.24 22.16
C THR A 692 -5.89 12.00 22.08
N GLY A 693 -5.43 10.92 22.73
CA GLY A 693 -4.03 10.50 22.75
C GLY A 693 -3.34 10.82 24.07
N ASN A 694 -2.16 10.25 24.27
CA ASN A 694 -1.43 10.31 25.55
C ASN A 694 0.01 10.81 25.44
N LYS A 695 0.51 11.07 24.23
CA LYS A 695 1.81 11.71 24.04
C LYS A 695 1.74 13.21 24.42
N THR A 696 2.91 13.83 24.49
CA THR A 696 3.05 15.24 24.85
C THR A 696 2.16 16.14 23.99
N PRO A 697 1.28 16.97 24.61
CA PRO A 697 0.44 17.91 23.91
C PRO A 697 1.21 18.90 23.04
N ILE A 698 0.61 19.27 21.90
CA ILE A 698 1.10 20.38 21.07
C ILE A 698 0.31 21.64 21.41
N PHE A 699 1.02 22.75 21.63
CA PHE A 699 0.44 24.09 21.71
C PHE A 699 0.84 24.91 20.47
N MET A 700 -0.13 25.28 19.63
CA MET A 700 0.06 26.09 18.43
C MET A 700 -0.33 27.54 18.64
N VAL A 701 0.60 28.48 18.49
CA VAL A 701 0.30 29.91 18.61
C VAL A 701 -0.24 30.47 17.30
N HIS A 702 -1.31 31.27 17.40
CA HIS A 702 -1.96 31.94 16.27
C HIS A 702 -0.97 32.73 15.36
N PRO A 703 -1.25 32.84 14.05
CA PRO A 703 -0.57 33.77 13.14
C PRO A 703 -0.90 35.24 13.46
N GLY A 704 -0.34 36.18 12.68
CA GLY A 704 -0.49 37.63 12.92
C GLY A 704 -1.92 38.17 12.80
N VAL A 705 -2.86 37.34 12.36
CA VAL A 705 -4.29 37.65 12.31
C VAL A 705 -5.05 37.21 13.57
N GLY A 706 -4.39 36.52 14.53
CA GLY A 706 -4.98 36.19 15.83
C GLY A 706 -5.85 34.94 15.91
N GLU A 707 -6.20 34.34 14.76
CA GLU A 707 -7.19 33.25 14.66
C GLU A 707 -6.51 31.86 14.46
N VAL A 708 -7.11 30.77 14.97
CA VAL A 708 -6.50 29.43 15.06
C VAL A 708 -7.14 28.30 14.23
N LEU A 709 -8.28 28.53 13.56
CA LEU A 709 -8.96 27.55 12.69
C LEU A 709 -8.05 27.04 11.56
N ILE A 710 -7.04 27.82 11.17
CA ILE A 710 -6.02 27.40 10.21
C ILE A 710 -5.28 26.12 10.64
N PHE A 711 -5.26 25.80 11.95
CA PHE A 711 -4.62 24.59 12.47
C PHE A 711 -5.53 23.36 12.50
N VAL A 712 -6.84 23.49 12.26
CA VAL A 712 -7.81 22.37 12.34
C VAL A 712 -7.41 21.23 11.40
N ASN A 713 -7.02 21.57 10.16
CA ASN A 713 -6.59 20.59 9.17
C ASN A 713 -5.29 19.88 9.55
N LEU A 714 -4.44 20.50 10.36
CA LEU A 714 -3.22 19.88 10.89
C LEU A 714 -3.54 19.00 12.10
N ALA A 715 -4.37 19.51 13.02
CA ALA A 715 -4.73 18.84 14.27
C ALA A 715 -5.37 17.46 14.04
N LYS A 716 -6.16 17.28 12.96
CA LYS A 716 -6.79 15.99 12.63
C LYS A 716 -5.80 14.84 12.48
N TYR A 717 -4.55 15.11 12.08
CA TYR A 717 -3.53 14.08 11.92
C TYR A 717 -2.96 13.57 13.25
N PHE A 718 -3.18 14.30 14.35
CA PHE A 718 -2.70 13.93 15.68
C PHE A 718 -3.80 13.27 16.54
N GLN A 719 -4.96 12.97 15.95
CA GLN A 719 -6.01 12.18 16.58
C GLN A 719 -5.46 10.86 17.11
N ASN A 720 -5.86 10.55 18.34
CA ASN A 720 -5.49 9.39 19.14
C ASN A 720 -3.98 9.29 19.47
N GLU A 721 -3.18 10.27 19.05
CA GLU A 721 -1.73 10.32 19.30
C GLU A 721 -1.42 11.24 20.48
N ARG A 722 -1.84 12.50 20.40
CA ARG A 722 -1.57 13.54 21.40
C ARG A 722 -2.66 14.62 21.38
N PRO A 723 -2.95 15.26 22.52
CA PRO A 723 -3.75 16.46 22.55
C PRO A 723 -3.12 17.57 21.69
N PHE A 724 -3.96 18.35 21.03
CA PHE A 724 -3.60 19.46 20.16
C PHE A 724 -4.42 20.69 20.55
N TYR A 725 -3.73 21.68 21.09
CA TYR A 725 -4.27 22.95 21.52
C TYR A 725 -3.77 24.06 20.61
N ALA A 726 -4.60 25.07 20.38
CA ALA A 726 -4.18 26.32 19.77
C ALA A 726 -4.41 27.49 20.73
N LEU A 727 -3.53 28.49 20.66
CA LEU A 727 -3.61 29.73 21.43
C LEU A 727 -4.15 30.81 20.51
N ARG A 728 -5.42 31.21 20.71
CA ARG A 728 -6.09 32.30 19.98
C ARG A 728 -5.75 33.64 20.62
N ALA A 729 -5.86 34.74 19.87
CA ALA A 729 -5.68 36.10 20.39
C ALA A 729 -6.92 36.62 21.12
N ARG A 730 -6.69 37.59 22.03
CA ARG A 730 -7.74 38.24 22.81
C ARG A 730 -8.45 39.31 21.99
N GLY A 731 -9.77 39.40 22.15
CA GLY A 731 -10.58 40.46 21.58
C GLY A 731 -11.58 40.00 20.53
N PHE A 732 -11.58 38.74 20.10
CA PHE A 732 -12.65 38.23 19.24
C PHE A 732 -14.01 38.17 19.96
N GLU A 733 -13.98 37.94 21.26
CA GLU A 733 -15.15 37.94 22.13
C GLU A 733 -15.49 39.36 22.61
N PRO A 734 -16.78 39.76 22.63
CA PRO A 734 -17.20 41.08 23.08
C PRO A 734 -16.73 41.39 24.51
N GLY A 735 -16.23 42.60 24.74
CA GLY A 735 -15.84 43.08 26.06
C GLY A 735 -14.42 42.73 26.51
N HIS A 736 -13.66 41.96 25.72
CA HIS A 736 -12.25 41.68 26.00
C HIS A 736 -11.32 42.69 25.32
N PRO A 737 -10.42 43.38 26.07
CA PRO A 737 -9.50 44.34 25.47
C PRO A 737 -8.44 43.64 24.60
N PHE A 738 -7.84 44.34 23.63
CA PHE A 738 -6.73 43.80 22.84
C PHE A 738 -5.45 43.66 23.68
N PHE A 739 -4.48 42.89 23.19
CA PHE A 739 -3.15 42.88 23.80
C PHE A 739 -2.42 44.19 23.48
N THR A 740 -1.71 44.72 24.48
CA THR A 740 -1.00 46.00 24.36
C THR A 740 0.52 45.86 24.31
N SER A 741 1.04 44.69 24.67
CA SER A 741 2.47 44.38 24.57
C SER A 741 2.71 42.88 24.35
N MET A 742 3.88 42.55 23.77
CA MET A 742 4.34 41.17 23.65
C MET A 742 4.43 40.46 25.01
N ASP A 743 4.91 41.17 26.05
CA ASP A 743 5.07 40.60 27.39
C ASP A 743 3.72 40.22 28.04
N GLU A 744 2.70 41.07 27.87
CA GLU A 744 1.34 40.79 28.34
C GLU A 744 0.80 39.51 27.68
N MET A 745 0.91 39.41 26.35
CA MET A 745 0.44 38.27 25.58
C MET A 745 1.17 36.98 25.96
N VAL A 746 2.50 37.02 26.04
CA VAL A 746 3.35 35.87 26.42
C VAL A 746 3.04 35.41 27.84
N SER A 747 2.85 36.33 28.79
CA SER A 747 2.49 36.02 30.17
C SER A 747 1.13 35.32 30.25
N CYS A 748 0.15 35.82 29.51
CA CYS A 748 -1.17 35.22 29.41
C CYS A 748 -1.11 33.80 28.84
N TYR A 749 -0.36 33.60 27.75
CA TYR A 749 -0.25 32.29 27.09
C TYR A 749 0.52 31.28 27.94
N ALA A 750 1.64 31.67 28.56
CA ALA A 750 2.40 30.79 29.44
C ALA A 750 1.54 30.33 30.65
N ALA A 751 0.76 31.24 31.24
CA ALA A 751 -0.15 30.90 32.34
C ALA A 751 -1.25 29.92 31.91
N ALA A 752 -1.81 30.10 30.71
CA ALA A 752 -2.84 29.21 30.17
C ALA A 752 -2.28 27.82 29.81
N VAL A 753 -1.06 27.76 29.24
CA VAL A 753 -0.35 26.50 28.98
C VAL A 753 -0.10 25.76 30.30
N LYS A 754 0.39 26.45 31.35
CA LYS A 754 0.59 25.85 32.68
C LYS A 754 -0.70 25.37 33.34
N ARG A 755 -1.82 26.07 33.13
CA ARG A 755 -3.12 25.60 33.61
C ARG A 755 -3.57 24.32 32.92
N THR A 756 -3.27 24.18 31.63
CA THR A 756 -3.67 23.03 30.80
C THR A 756 -2.76 21.83 31.00
N GLN A 757 -1.45 22.06 31.04
CA GLN A 757 -0.42 21.06 31.30
C GLN A 757 0.48 21.61 32.43
N PRO A 758 0.28 21.16 33.68
CA PRO A 758 1.00 21.71 34.84
C PRO A 758 2.51 21.56 34.82
N THR A 759 3.04 20.56 34.11
CA THR A 759 4.47 20.23 34.07
C THR A 759 4.93 19.85 32.67
N GLY A 760 6.17 20.19 32.32
CA GLY A 760 6.81 19.73 31.09
C GLY A 760 7.01 18.20 31.01
N PRO A 761 7.52 17.68 29.89
CA PRO A 761 8.06 18.43 28.76
C PRO A 761 6.96 19.07 27.89
N TYR A 762 7.19 20.28 27.38
CA TYR A 762 6.27 20.95 26.45
C TYR A 762 6.71 20.83 24.99
N ALA A 763 5.72 20.73 24.10
CA ALA A 763 5.85 21.00 22.66
C ALA A 763 5.05 22.26 22.31
N ILE A 764 5.74 23.34 21.94
CA ILE A 764 5.10 24.58 21.52
C ILE A 764 5.61 24.99 20.15
N ALA A 765 4.72 25.45 19.29
CA ALA A 765 5.08 25.91 17.96
C ALA A 765 4.17 27.05 17.54
N GLY A 766 4.56 27.76 16.48
CA GLY A 766 3.73 28.82 15.94
C GLY A 766 4.02 29.10 14.48
N TYR A 767 2.96 29.54 13.79
CA TYR A 767 2.98 29.84 12.37
C TYR A 767 3.05 31.35 12.12
N SER A 768 3.97 31.77 11.24
CA SER A 768 4.21 33.18 10.97
C SER A 768 4.53 33.92 12.26
N TYR A 769 3.87 35.05 12.55
CA TYR A 769 4.00 35.79 13.82
C TYR A 769 3.97 34.89 15.07
N GLY A 770 3.13 33.85 15.07
CA GLY A 770 3.01 32.92 16.18
C GLY A 770 4.32 32.19 16.53
N GLY A 771 5.24 32.02 15.57
CA GLY A 771 6.54 31.40 15.86
C GLY A 771 7.39 32.24 16.82
N VAL A 772 7.38 33.56 16.65
CA VAL A 772 8.07 34.49 17.57
C VAL A 772 7.45 34.44 18.96
N VAL A 773 6.12 34.41 19.02
CA VAL A 773 5.39 34.30 20.30
C VAL A 773 5.64 32.95 20.97
N ALA A 774 5.65 31.85 20.20
CA ALA A 774 5.95 30.51 20.70
C ALA A 774 7.35 30.42 21.32
N PHE A 775 8.35 31.07 20.70
CA PHE A 775 9.69 31.20 21.26
C PHE A 775 9.69 31.92 22.62
N GLU A 776 8.97 33.04 22.74
CA GLU A 776 8.90 33.79 24.00
C GLU A 776 8.10 33.05 25.09
N VAL A 777 7.03 32.34 24.71
CA VAL A 777 6.29 31.47 25.65
C VAL A 777 7.18 30.30 26.11
N ALA A 778 7.94 29.67 25.22
CA ALA A 778 8.90 28.63 25.57
C ALA A 778 9.93 29.14 26.59
N LYS A 779 10.53 30.33 26.34
CA LYS A 779 11.44 30.97 27.31
C LYS A 779 10.79 31.17 28.67
N ARG A 780 9.52 31.61 28.69
CA ARG A 780 8.80 31.84 29.94
C ARG A 780 8.56 30.55 30.71
N LEU A 781 8.21 29.46 30.01
CA LEU A 781 8.04 28.13 30.61
C LEU A 781 9.37 27.58 31.18
N GLU A 782 10.48 27.74 30.45
CA GLU A 782 11.81 27.36 30.93
C GLU A 782 12.23 28.18 32.16
N ALA A 783 11.96 29.48 32.17
CA ALA A 783 12.23 30.35 33.32
C ALA A 783 11.38 29.98 34.55
N MET A 784 10.23 29.32 34.36
CA MET A 784 9.40 28.76 35.43
C MET A 784 9.90 27.37 35.90
N GLY A 785 11.00 26.86 35.34
CA GLY A 785 11.67 25.62 35.75
C GLY A 785 11.20 24.36 35.00
N ASP A 786 10.37 24.49 33.96
CA ASP A 786 9.95 23.37 33.15
C ASP A 786 10.87 23.09 31.95
N GLU A 787 10.79 21.87 31.42
CA GLU A 787 11.45 21.49 30.19
C GLU A 787 10.59 21.81 28.96
N VAL A 788 11.15 22.48 27.95
CA VAL A 788 10.56 22.63 26.61
C VAL A 788 11.41 21.85 25.62
N LYS A 789 10.90 20.70 25.15
CA LYS A 789 11.65 19.80 24.25
C LYS A 789 11.49 20.14 22.78
N PHE A 790 10.48 20.93 22.43
CA PHE A 790 10.23 21.32 21.05
C PHE A 790 9.70 22.75 20.97
N THR A 791 10.43 23.61 20.25
CA THR A 791 10.03 24.98 19.91
C THR A 791 9.99 25.11 18.38
N GLY A 792 8.80 24.94 17.80
CA GLY A 792 8.61 24.93 16.35
C GLY A 792 8.37 26.34 15.77
N LEU A 793 9.24 26.78 14.87
CA LEU A 793 9.17 28.12 14.25
C LEU A 793 8.83 27.98 12.77
N ILE A 794 7.57 28.24 12.41
CA ILE A 794 7.08 27.96 11.06
C ILE A 794 7.11 29.24 10.22
N ASN A 795 8.13 29.31 9.38
CA ASN A 795 8.30 30.25 8.29
C ASN A 795 8.33 31.73 8.70
N ILE A 796 9.04 32.06 9.78
CA ILE A 796 9.21 33.41 10.33
C ILE A 796 10.67 33.64 10.77
N PRO A 797 11.28 34.82 10.52
CA PRO A 797 12.60 35.17 11.03
C PRO A 797 12.54 35.67 12.50
N PRO A 798 13.66 35.68 13.24
CA PRO A 798 13.67 36.16 14.63
C PRO A 798 13.46 37.67 14.75
N HIS A 799 13.97 38.44 13.80
CA HIS A 799 13.82 39.90 13.79
C HIS A 799 12.62 40.30 12.92
N ILE A 800 11.55 40.78 13.56
CA ILE A 800 10.30 41.14 12.89
C ILE A 800 9.95 42.64 12.97
N ALA A 801 10.63 43.41 13.83
CA ALA A 801 10.31 44.81 14.12
C ALA A 801 10.23 45.69 12.87
N ASP A 802 11.24 45.64 11.99
CA ASP A 802 11.25 46.44 10.75
C ASP A 802 10.03 46.16 9.88
N ARG A 803 9.67 44.88 9.75
CA ARG A 803 8.50 44.47 8.98
C ARG A 803 7.19 44.93 9.63
N MET A 804 7.10 44.92 10.96
CA MET A 804 5.91 45.41 11.66
C MET A 804 5.74 46.93 11.49
N HIS A 805 6.84 47.69 11.37
CA HIS A 805 6.80 49.13 11.08
C HIS A 805 6.35 49.45 9.64
N GLU A 806 6.55 48.53 8.68
CA GLU A 806 6.09 48.71 7.30
C GLU A 806 4.57 48.54 7.13
N ILE A 807 3.87 47.95 8.09
CA ILE A 807 2.44 47.61 7.98
C ILE A 807 1.61 48.69 8.65
N ASP A 808 1.02 49.57 7.83
CA ASP A 808 -0.06 50.48 8.24
C ASP A 808 -1.41 49.74 8.31
N TRP A 809 -2.44 50.41 8.85
CA TRP A 809 -3.78 49.84 8.98
C TRP A 809 -4.33 49.33 7.64
N THR A 810 -4.14 50.10 6.56
CA THR A 810 -4.55 49.75 5.19
C THR A 810 -3.86 48.46 4.72
N GLY A 811 -2.55 48.36 4.92
CA GLY A 811 -1.78 47.16 4.60
C GLY A 811 -2.20 45.96 5.45
N GLY A 812 -2.50 46.17 6.73
CA GLY A 812 -3.06 45.16 7.63
C GLY A 812 -4.39 44.60 7.13
N MET A 813 -5.33 45.49 6.77
CA MET A 813 -6.63 45.14 6.21
C MET A 813 -6.50 44.32 4.92
N LEU A 814 -5.66 44.76 3.98
CA LEU A 814 -5.46 44.09 2.70
C LEU A 814 -4.77 42.72 2.86
N ASN A 815 -3.81 42.61 3.77
CA ASN A 815 -3.15 41.34 4.09
C ASN A 815 -4.13 40.34 4.72
N LEU A 816 -4.97 40.79 5.66
CA LEU A 816 -6.02 39.96 6.26
C LEU A 816 -7.02 39.52 5.18
N SER A 817 -7.46 40.44 4.33
CA SER A 817 -8.42 40.16 3.26
C SER A 817 -7.89 39.13 2.26
N TYR A 818 -6.63 39.25 1.86
CA TYR A 818 -5.96 38.26 1.02
C TYR A 818 -5.84 36.90 1.72
N PHE A 819 -5.44 36.88 3.00
CA PHE A 819 -5.34 35.65 3.79
C PHE A 819 -6.68 34.93 3.92
N LEU A 820 -7.78 35.68 4.03
CA LEU A 820 -9.14 35.14 4.10
C LEU A 820 -9.70 34.75 2.73
N GLY A 821 -8.99 35.01 1.63
CA GLY A 821 -9.47 34.74 0.27
C GLY A 821 -10.55 35.72 -0.20
N LEU A 822 -10.65 36.88 0.42
CA LEU A 822 -11.60 37.95 0.04
C LEU A 822 -11.12 38.75 -1.18
N VAL A 823 -9.80 38.83 -1.37
CA VAL A 823 -9.18 39.49 -2.52
C VAL A 823 -7.98 38.66 -2.98
N THR A 824 -7.57 38.81 -4.24
CA THR A 824 -6.34 38.15 -4.70
C THR A 824 -5.09 38.89 -4.21
N LYS A 825 -3.92 38.24 -4.30
CA LYS A 825 -2.63 38.89 -4.01
C LYS A 825 -2.40 40.10 -4.92
N GLN A 826 -2.84 40.02 -6.17
CA GLN A 826 -2.70 41.10 -7.14
C GLN A 826 -3.58 42.29 -6.74
N ASP A 827 -4.85 42.03 -6.41
CA ASP A 827 -5.78 43.06 -5.93
C ASP A 827 -5.24 43.78 -4.69
N ALA A 828 -4.73 43.02 -3.71
CA ALA A 828 -4.16 43.59 -2.49
C ALA A 828 -2.99 44.55 -2.77
N ASN A 829 -2.12 44.23 -3.74
CA ASN A 829 -1.01 45.10 -4.12
C ASN A 829 -1.48 46.34 -4.89
N ASP A 830 -2.41 46.16 -5.83
CA ASP A 830 -2.87 47.22 -6.73
C ASP A 830 -3.79 48.23 -6.04
N LEU A 831 -4.60 47.76 -5.08
CA LEU A 831 -5.52 48.61 -4.32
C LEU A 831 -4.81 49.49 -3.31
N ALA A 832 -3.70 49.03 -2.71
CA ALA A 832 -3.06 49.69 -1.57
C ALA A 832 -2.76 51.19 -1.78
N PRO A 833 -2.20 51.65 -2.93
CA PRO A 833 -1.97 53.08 -3.17
C PRO A 833 -3.27 53.89 -3.28
N SER A 834 -4.31 53.30 -3.88
CA SER A 834 -5.60 53.96 -4.12
C SER A 834 -6.50 54.02 -2.87
N LEU A 835 -6.34 53.08 -1.93
CA LEU A 835 -7.13 53.00 -0.71
C LEU A 835 -6.61 53.89 0.41
N ARG A 836 -5.28 54.10 0.51
CA ARG A 836 -4.66 54.90 1.58
C ARG A 836 -5.23 56.31 1.76
N PRO A 837 -5.66 57.04 0.72
CA PRO A 837 -6.30 58.35 0.87
C PRO A 837 -7.73 58.31 1.41
N LEU A 838 -8.39 57.14 1.41
CA LEU A 838 -9.79 56.97 1.80
C LEU A 838 -9.94 56.76 3.31
N THR A 839 -11.13 57.04 3.84
CA THR A 839 -11.48 56.71 5.23
C THR A 839 -11.56 55.20 5.44
N ARG A 840 -11.34 54.71 6.68
CA ARG A 840 -11.41 53.26 7.01
C ARG A 840 -12.69 52.59 6.49
N LYS A 841 -13.84 53.26 6.68
CA LYS A 841 -15.14 52.79 6.21
C LYS A 841 -15.17 52.62 4.69
N GLU A 842 -14.70 53.62 3.94
CA GLU A 842 -14.64 53.57 2.47
C GLU A 842 -13.69 52.47 1.98
N GLN A 843 -12.56 52.26 2.66
CA GLN A 843 -11.62 51.18 2.33
C GLN A 843 -12.27 49.79 2.52
N LEU A 844 -12.96 49.57 3.64
CA LEU A 844 -13.69 48.33 3.90
C LEU A 844 -14.82 48.11 2.89
N GLU A 845 -15.55 49.16 2.50
CA GLU A 845 -16.59 49.06 1.47
C GLU A 845 -16.03 48.61 0.11
N VAL A 846 -14.81 49.03 -0.25
CA VAL A 846 -14.15 48.57 -1.49
C VAL A 846 -13.80 47.08 -1.39
N VAL A 847 -13.15 46.66 -0.30
CA VAL A 847 -12.82 45.24 -0.08
C VAL A 847 -14.07 44.38 -0.04
N TRP A 848 -15.12 44.85 0.65
CA TRP A 848 -16.39 44.15 0.78
C TRP A 848 -17.06 43.91 -0.58
N LYS A 849 -17.02 44.89 -1.49
CA LYS A 849 -17.58 44.77 -2.84
C LYS A 849 -16.81 43.80 -3.74
N LEU A 850 -15.51 43.63 -3.50
CA LEU A 850 -14.66 42.70 -4.25
C LEU A 850 -14.71 41.27 -3.68
N SER A 851 -15.17 41.13 -2.43
CA SER A 851 -15.21 39.85 -1.73
C SER A 851 -16.20 38.88 -2.39
N PRO A 852 -15.80 37.61 -2.64
CA PRO A 852 -16.72 36.60 -3.14
C PRO A 852 -17.90 36.39 -2.17
N PRO A 853 -19.17 36.51 -2.61
CA PRO A 853 -20.32 36.38 -1.72
C PRO A 853 -20.37 35.05 -0.97
N GLU A 854 -20.01 33.96 -1.65
CA GLU A 854 -19.96 32.61 -1.06
C GLU A 854 -18.92 32.53 0.07
N ARG A 855 -17.76 33.18 -0.09
CA ARG A 855 -16.70 33.20 0.92
C ARG A 855 -17.08 34.02 2.14
N LEU A 856 -17.79 35.13 1.95
CA LEU A 856 -18.34 35.93 3.06
C LEU A 856 -19.34 35.14 3.89
N VAL A 857 -20.19 34.34 3.23
CA VAL A 857 -21.14 33.45 3.90
C VAL A 857 -20.41 32.33 4.64
N GLU A 858 -19.40 31.72 4.01
CA GLU A 858 -18.59 30.66 4.62
C GLU A 858 -17.89 31.13 5.90
N LEU A 859 -17.27 32.32 5.86
CA LEU A 859 -16.60 32.93 7.00
C LEU A 859 -17.54 33.63 7.98
N GLN A 860 -18.82 33.79 7.60
CA GLN A 860 -19.84 34.52 8.35
C GLN A 860 -19.40 35.92 8.77
N LEU A 861 -18.68 36.58 7.85
CA LEU A 861 -18.21 37.93 8.08
C LEU A 861 -19.36 38.92 7.90
N THR A 862 -19.29 40.01 8.66
CA THR A 862 -19.98 41.27 8.39
C THR A 862 -18.92 42.36 8.24
N PRO A 863 -19.24 43.53 7.66
CA PRO A 863 -18.30 44.65 7.61
C PRO A 863 -17.75 45.02 8.99
N GLU A 864 -18.59 44.98 10.02
CA GLU A 864 -18.22 45.27 11.41
C GLU A 864 -17.31 44.19 12.00
N LYS A 865 -17.58 42.91 11.73
CA LYS A 865 -16.70 41.80 12.15
C LYS A 865 -15.35 41.88 11.45
N LEU A 866 -15.32 42.27 10.18
CA LEU A 866 -14.08 42.45 9.42
C LEU A 866 -13.26 43.62 9.98
N ASP A 867 -13.87 44.79 10.20
CA ASP A 867 -13.22 45.97 10.79
C ASP A 867 -12.60 45.63 12.16
N HIS A 868 -13.38 44.97 13.02
CA HIS A 868 -12.93 44.55 14.34
C HIS A 868 -11.77 43.54 14.27
N TRP A 869 -11.80 42.61 13.32
CA TRP A 869 -10.69 41.68 13.10
C TRP A 869 -9.43 42.39 12.59
N VAL A 870 -9.56 43.43 11.76
CA VAL A 870 -8.43 44.28 11.36
C VAL A 870 -7.82 44.95 12.59
N ASP A 871 -8.62 45.44 13.53
CA ASP A 871 -8.11 46.07 14.77
C ASP A 871 -7.41 45.04 15.69
N ILE A 872 -7.91 43.79 15.79
CA ILE A 872 -7.21 42.70 16.49
C ILE A 872 -5.85 42.46 15.85
N ALA A 873 -5.80 42.25 14.53
CA ALA A 873 -4.54 42.05 13.80
C ALA A 873 -3.60 43.25 13.94
N GLY A 874 -4.14 44.47 13.92
CA GLY A 874 -3.42 45.72 14.16
C GLY A 874 -2.76 45.75 15.53
N SER A 875 -3.47 45.36 16.60
CA SER A 875 -2.89 45.29 17.95
C SER A 875 -1.71 44.33 18.06
N LEU A 876 -1.75 43.21 17.33
CA LEU A 876 -0.65 42.22 17.31
C LEU A 876 0.57 42.78 16.58
N ILE A 877 0.35 43.55 15.51
CA ILE A 877 1.40 44.29 14.81
C ILE A 877 2.04 45.31 15.74
N GLU A 878 1.25 46.11 16.47
CA GLU A 878 1.78 47.05 17.47
C GLU A 878 2.63 46.34 18.54
N CYS A 879 2.17 45.18 19.04
CA CYS A 879 2.95 44.37 19.98
C CYS A 879 4.31 43.91 19.41
N GLY A 880 4.43 43.80 18.08
CA GLY A 880 5.64 43.35 17.39
C GLY A 880 6.58 44.47 16.95
N LYS A 881 6.17 45.74 16.94
CA LYS A 881 7.01 46.86 16.48
C LYS A 881 8.24 47.07 17.35
N GLU A 882 8.08 46.98 18.66
CA GLU A 882 9.18 47.15 19.62
C GLU A 882 9.85 45.81 20.00
N TYR A 883 9.52 44.72 19.30
CA TYR A 883 10.05 43.41 19.62
C TYR A 883 11.47 43.23 19.11
N ASN A 884 12.41 43.02 20.05
CA ASN A 884 13.77 42.60 19.76
C ASN A 884 14.04 41.25 20.44
N PRO A 885 14.34 40.18 19.68
CA PRO A 885 14.58 38.85 20.26
C PRO A 885 15.81 38.88 21.18
N SER A 886 15.72 38.19 22.31
CA SER A 886 16.82 38.07 23.28
C SER A 886 16.73 36.75 24.05
N GLY A 887 17.82 36.37 24.73
CA GLY A 887 17.89 35.10 25.46
C GLY A 887 17.93 33.88 24.53
N SER A 888 17.63 32.71 25.06
CA SER A 888 17.60 31.48 24.27
C SER A 888 16.61 30.48 24.86
N VAL A 889 16.19 29.51 24.04
CA VAL A 889 15.48 28.30 24.47
C VAL A 889 16.40 27.08 24.37
N SER A 890 16.00 25.97 24.97
CA SER A 890 16.75 24.72 24.92
C SER A 890 16.99 24.29 23.48
N VAL A 891 15.96 24.35 22.64
CA VAL A 891 16.06 23.94 21.25
C VAL A 891 15.03 24.59 20.34
N VAL A 892 15.42 24.79 19.08
CA VAL A 892 14.59 25.35 18.01
C VAL A 892 14.49 24.39 16.82
N ASP A 893 13.29 24.25 16.26
CA ASP A 893 13.02 23.54 15.01
C ASP A 893 12.36 24.49 14.01
N VAL A 894 13.10 24.93 12.98
CA VAL A 894 12.64 25.88 11.97
C VAL A 894 12.08 25.13 10.76
N PHE A 895 10.85 25.46 10.37
CA PHE A 895 10.20 24.94 9.16
C PHE A 895 10.11 26.06 8.13
N TYR A 896 10.61 25.87 6.92
CA TYR A 896 10.67 26.93 5.90
C TYR A 896 10.00 26.53 4.58
N ALA A 897 9.13 27.43 4.12
CA ALA A 897 8.36 27.28 2.88
C ALA A 897 8.81 28.33 1.85
N ILE A 898 8.17 28.39 0.68
CA ILE A 898 8.46 29.45 -0.30
C ILE A 898 8.06 30.81 0.32
N PRO A 899 8.99 31.80 0.39
CA PRO A 899 8.72 33.10 1.01
C PRO A 899 7.81 33.96 0.13
N LEU A 900 7.29 35.05 0.70
CA LEU A 900 6.49 36.03 -0.05
C LEU A 900 7.29 36.84 -1.06
N ARG A 901 8.58 37.03 -0.77
CA ARG A 901 9.53 37.82 -1.56
C ARG A 901 10.88 37.10 -1.56
N GLY A 902 11.56 37.09 -2.70
CA GLY A 902 12.88 36.49 -2.86
C GLY A 902 12.88 34.97 -3.05
N SER A 903 14.08 34.38 -3.06
CA SER A 903 14.27 32.94 -3.25
C SER A 903 14.16 32.18 -1.92
N LYS A 904 13.75 30.92 -1.97
CA LYS A 904 13.70 30.04 -0.79
C LYS A 904 15.09 29.86 -0.15
N ALA A 905 16.14 29.84 -0.97
CA ALA A 905 17.53 29.76 -0.52
C ALA A 905 17.98 31.02 0.23
N ASP A 906 17.64 32.22 -0.27
CA ASP A 906 17.94 33.48 0.44
C ASP A 906 17.15 33.58 1.74
N TRP A 907 15.88 33.17 1.71
CA TRP A 907 15.02 33.16 2.89
C TRP A 907 15.62 32.30 4.00
N LEU A 908 16.00 31.06 3.68
CA LEU A 908 16.69 30.20 4.63
C LEU A 908 17.99 30.83 5.13
N ASN A 909 18.89 31.18 4.20
CA ASN A 909 20.27 31.51 4.55
C ASN A 909 20.46 32.88 5.20
N LYS A 910 19.62 33.86 4.85
CA LYS A 910 19.78 35.25 5.32
C LYS A 910 18.77 35.63 6.39
N GLN A 911 17.58 35.04 6.39
CA GLN A 911 16.48 35.49 7.24
C GLN A 911 16.16 34.50 8.36
N LEU A 912 16.22 33.19 8.10
CA LEU A 912 15.85 32.17 9.08
C LEU A 912 17.03 31.62 9.89
N LYS A 913 18.21 31.44 9.29
CA LYS A 913 19.42 30.97 10.01
C LYS A 913 19.81 31.75 11.27
N PRO A 914 19.52 33.06 11.41
CA PRO A 914 19.75 33.77 12.66
C PRO A 914 19.06 33.16 13.89
N TRP A 915 18.03 32.31 13.73
CA TRP A 915 17.45 31.55 14.84
C TRP A 915 18.46 30.68 15.60
N GLN A 916 19.59 30.33 14.99
CA GLN A 916 20.68 29.60 15.65
C GLN A 916 21.23 30.33 16.88
N GLU A 917 21.19 31.66 16.90
CA GLU A 917 21.72 32.48 18.00
C GLU A 917 20.84 32.40 19.26
N PHE A 918 19.60 31.93 19.11
CA PHE A 918 18.59 31.86 20.16
C PHE A 918 18.30 30.42 20.63
N SER A 919 19.11 29.44 20.20
CA SER A 919 18.99 28.03 20.57
C SER A 919 20.23 27.56 21.32
N ARG A 920 20.06 26.88 22.47
CA ARG A 920 21.18 26.29 23.22
C ARG A 920 21.63 24.93 22.63
N GLY A 921 20.69 24.17 22.08
CA GLY A 921 20.92 22.95 21.33
C GLY A 921 21.00 23.18 19.83
N GLU A 922 21.34 22.13 19.07
CA GLU A 922 21.44 22.22 17.60
C GLU A 922 20.07 22.51 16.96
N PRO A 923 19.93 23.67 16.29
CA PRO A 923 18.69 24.03 15.61
C PRO A 923 18.51 23.19 14.34
N SER A 924 17.26 22.83 14.03
CA SER A 924 16.95 22.17 12.75
C SER A 924 16.34 23.16 11.76
N TYR A 925 16.58 22.93 10.47
CA TYR A 925 16.00 23.70 9.37
C TYR A 925 15.43 22.73 8.35
N THR A 926 14.11 22.64 8.29
CA THR A 926 13.42 21.65 7.47
C THR A 926 12.59 22.31 6.38
N ASP A 927 12.82 21.91 5.13
CA ASP A 927 12.02 22.33 3.99
C ASP A 927 10.60 21.74 4.11
N VAL A 928 9.58 22.57 3.90
CA VAL A 928 8.18 22.14 3.85
C VAL A 928 7.50 22.58 2.54
N PRO A 929 6.48 21.83 2.08
CA PRO A 929 5.73 22.17 0.87
C PRO A 929 4.89 23.46 1.03
N GLY A 930 4.56 24.08 -0.10
CA GLY A 930 3.70 25.27 -0.16
C GLY A 930 4.44 26.62 -0.08
N GLN A 931 3.65 27.68 -0.11
CA GLN A 931 4.10 29.06 0.08
C GLN A 931 3.73 29.55 1.49
N HIS A 932 4.25 30.71 1.89
CA HIS A 932 3.99 31.24 3.24
C HIS A 932 2.52 31.20 3.63
N TYR A 933 1.58 31.59 2.78
CA TYR A 933 0.14 31.57 3.10
C TYR A 933 -0.58 30.27 2.78
N THR A 934 -0.01 29.41 1.93
CA THR A 934 -0.68 28.19 1.47
C THR A 934 -0.16 26.92 2.14
N LEU A 935 0.90 27.00 2.96
CA LEU A 935 1.49 25.81 3.60
C LEU A 935 0.52 25.09 4.56
N MET A 936 -0.49 25.79 5.07
CA MET A 936 -1.55 25.24 5.93
C MET A 936 -2.83 24.89 5.14
N ASP A 937 -2.80 24.97 3.82
CA ASP A 937 -3.93 24.59 2.97
C ASP A 937 -4.04 23.08 2.82
N PHE A 938 -5.22 22.63 2.39
CA PHE A 938 -5.54 21.22 2.21
C PHE A 938 -4.50 20.45 1.39
N ASP A 939 -3.92 21.07 0.36
CA ASP A 939 -2.95 20.45 -0.55
C ASP A 939 -1.59 20.17 0.10
N HIS A 940 -1.18 20.99 1.08
CA HIS A 940 0.19 20.95 1.63
C HIS A 940 0.25 20.32 3.04
N VAL A 941 -0.83 20.43 3.82
CA VAL A 941 -0.89 19.87 5.18
C VAL A 941 -0.60 18.36 5.24
N PRO A 942 -1.05 17.49 4.31
CA PRO A 942 -0.72 16.06 4.34
C PRO A 942 0.79 15.77 4.30
N GLY A 943 1.55 16.57 3.57
CA GLY A 943 3.02 16.49 3.53
C GLY A 943 3.65 17.12 4.77
N PHE A 944 3.18 18.32 5.14
CA PHE A 944 3.71 19.06 6.29
C PHE A 944 3.56 18.30 7.61
N GLN A 945 2.42 17.65 7.87
CA GLN A 945 2.19 16.89 9.10
C GLN A 945 3.17 15.73 9.29
N LYS A 946 3.59 15.05 8.20
CA LYS A 946 4.60 13.96 8.26
C LYS A 946 5.95 14.51 8.72
N ILE A 947 6.35 15.65 8.15
CA ILE A 947 7.60 16.34 8.50
C ILE A 947 7.54 16.82 9.96
N PHE A 948 6.46 17.49 10.34
CA PHE A 948 6.26 18.01 11.69
C PHE A 948 6.28 16.90 12.74
N ARG A 949 5.59 15.77 12.50
CA ARG A 949 5.61 14.59 13.38
C ARG A 949 7.01 14.00 13.51
N SER A 950 7.74 13.81 12.40
CA SER A 950 9.10 13.28 12.43
C SER A 950 10.05 14.16 13.27
N ARG A 951 9.87 15.48 13.23
CA ARG A 951 10.64 16.40 14.08
C ARG A 951 10.28 16.29 15.56
N LEU A 952 9.00 16.14 15.90
CA LEU A 952 8.58 15.86 17.29
C LEU A 952 9.20 14.56 17.81
N GLU A 953 9.15 13.48 17.02
CA GLU A 953 9.73 12.18 17.38
C GLU A 953 11.25 12.26 17.55
N ALA A 954 11.94 13.03 16.70
CA ALA A 954 13.38 13.28 16.83
C ALA A 954 13.75 14.05 18.11
N ARG A 955 12.80 14.74 18.75
CA ARG A 955 12.95 15.37 20.07
C ARG A 955 12.46 14.47 21.22
N GLY A 956 12.07 13.23 20.93
CA GLY A 956 11.60 12.26 21.91
C GLY A 956 10.19 12.54 22.44
N LEU A 957 9.31 13.10 21.60
CA LEU A 957 7.95 13.53 21.97
C LEU A 957 6.81 12.76 21.32
#